data_AF-A0A7H9B0F7-F1
#
_entry.id   AF-A0A7H9B0F7-F1
#
_cell.length_a   1.000
_cell.length_b   1.000
_cell.length_c   1.000
_cell.angle_alpha   90.00
_cell.angle_beta   90.00
_cell.angle_gamma   90.00
#
_symmetry.space_group_name_H-M   'P 1'
#
loop_
_entity.id
_entity.type
_entity.pdbx_description
1 polymer ?
#
loop_
_entity_poly.entity_id
_entity_poly.type
_entity_poly.pdbx_seq_one_letter_code
_entity_poly.pdbx_strand_id
1 'polypeptide(L)'
;MDREILDLIEKENFKRCHEKIGTLRKQYPNNSYLKVLETYVKYRQSPKKFDYESSLGQIYGPKGSTITSDLSALNMLHTFFFELGKYDEALQIYERANFKYPSFNSALQWFEKSLEDSNFRHLIRASQKMGKLCVDGDVSNPTSRDYSFWYALSILALFKFQRDQVTDQEARLLPQLAYRTLCTAKPFQSTQEVTVFCLVCTELFPGDLSKSNEVVSEIKPHLDKSLDLYLKNFLIKHIPEDDYKTMFDVCRRILAKIDDYELIMQLSRSGYHLGKSKTEIIEIIHSLVGDSRNSRLSYLENDKIFDGRISESSLLHYLSKYHEKPCCIVDIKRYMQSVDSDALKSVFDSLDNQSLIHDSNAFDLHLTESDSGHLYNKHKESLKSKPTTDYSTCSKFILDKVQSILFKNQNEPILKDVLLAVSLLENYQRLDPHNFDTGVCLISLYMHLGCVPLAFSLFLEFKSKNMQIDSFDYIMFSRYSTLFPSKDSDFLRGLKDSQDRFYRASMERYSQFMRLALKKKAYSKILGLIEFRDRLQRSSMKWMMSYERLQLARLCNDKKSDLLHTLHDDFRYLEAGGSLKFSDNRDWTLFGSNVTKDNLPSTLDYLNINEQTIALNCIKELMIEAIPTKQVNDEFIDRLLTETLSGKELQTALEQSFDEIDMWSFNVFYDLYKTDGSKLTSHLRDIKTETELSTCWKLSHVYLTQIQTLKTLDNFKRIKDNEAKKLIKTKLSDLRYNCDDSYAVYISQLSSACESLSRGDSHALLKSLDFTPIKLEPIKSSIQSVQKTIRNL
;
A
#
# COMPACT_ATOMS: atom_id res chain seq x y z
N MET A 1 -5.09 -15.21 -35.63
CA MET A 1 -6.45 -15.57 -36.09
C MET A 1 -7.47 -15.17 -35.03
N ASP A 2 -7.22 -15.54 -33.77
CA ASP A 2 -8.07 -15.24 -32.61
C ASP A 2 -8.17 -13.75 -32.26
N ARG A 3 -7.04 -13.02 -32.32
CA ARG A 3 -6.99 -11.57 -32.04
C ARG A 3 -8.04 -10.78 -32.81
N GLU A 4 -8.25 -11.09 -34.08
CA GLU A 4 -9.19 -10.33 -34.90
C GLU A 4 -10.65 -10.55 -34.48
N ILE A 5 -11.01 -11.76 -33.99
CA ILE A 5 -12.35 -12.02 -33.47
C ILE A 5 -12.52 -11.33 -32.11
N LEU A 6 -11.50 -11.37 -31.25
CA LEU A 6 -11.50 -10.67 -29.97
C LEU A 6 -11.61 -9.14 -30.17
N ASP A 7 -10.86 -8.56 -31.11
CA ASP A 7 -10.96 -7.14 -31.48
C ASP A 7 -12.36 -6.77 -31.98
N LEU A 8 -13.04 -7.69 -32.68
CA LEU A 8 -14.43 -7.48 -33.12
C LEU A 8 -15.43 -7.57 -31.97
N ILE A 9 -15.17 -8.41 -30.97
CA ILE A 9 -15.97 -8.47 -29.73
C ILE A 9 -15.81 -7.17 -28.94
N GLU A 10 -14.59 -6.66 -28.80
CA GLU A 10 -14.31 -5.38 -28.13
C GLU A 10 -15.00 -4.21 -28.83
N LYS A 11 -15.11 -4.25 -30.16
CA LYS A 11 -15.84 -3.26 -30.96
C LYS A 11 -17.35 -3.52 -31.04
N GLU A 12 -17.87 -4.51 -30.32
CA GLU A 12 -19.27 -4.95 -30.32
C GLU A 12 -19.81 -5.29 -31.73
N ASN A 13 -18.93 -5.66 -32.67
CA ASN A 13 -19.31 -5.99 -34.04
C ASN A 13 -19.62 -7.49 -34.18
N PHE A 14 -20.65 -7.92 -33.46
CA PHE A 14 -21.02 -9.34 -33.36
C PHE A 14 -21.43 -9.98 -34.69
N LYS A 15 -21.94 -9.20 -35.65
CA LYS A 15 -22.28 -9.72 -36.99
C LYS A 15 -21.04 -10.28 -37.70
N ARG A 16 -19.96 -9.50 -37.75
CA ARG A 16 -18.68 -9.94 -38.34
C ARG A 16 -18.04 -11.05 -37.53
N CYS A 17 -18.19 -11.05 -36.20
CA CYS A 17 -17.74 -12.17 -35.36
C CYS A 17 -18.38 -13.48 -35.81
N HIS A 18 -19.71 -13.51 -35.95
CA HIS A 18 -20.44 -14.71 -36.35
C HIS A 18 -20.10 -15.18 -37.76
N GLU A 19 -19.95 -14.26 -38.72
CA GLU A 19 -19.53 -14.59 -40.10
C GLU A 19 -18.15 -15.29 -40.12
N LYS A 20 -17.21 -14.76 -39.33
CA LYS A 20 -15.84 -15.28 -39.27
C LYS A 20 -15.75 -16.59 -38.52
N ILE A 21 -16.41 -16.71 -37.36
CA ILE A 21 -16.53 -17.97 -36.62
C ILE A 21 -17.20 -19.03 -37.50
N GLY A 22 -18.27 -18.69 -38.22
CA GLY A 22 -18.95 -19.61 -39.14
C GLY A 22 -18.02 -20.12 -40.24
N THR A 23 -17.17 -19.26 -40.79
CA THR A 23 -16.15 -19.66 -41.78
C THR A 23 -15.12 -20.62 -41.18
N LEU A 24 -14.63 -20.33 -39.97
CA LEU A 24 -13.66 -21.18 -39.27
C LEU A 24 -14.27 -22.51 -38.82
N ARG A 25 -15.54 -22.54 -38.40
CA ARG A 25 -16.27 -23.76 -38.03
C ARG A 25 -16.49 -24.68 -39.23
N LYS A 26 -16.65 -24.13 -40.43
CA LYS A 26 -16.71 -24.93 -41.68
C LYS A 26 -15.36 -25.58 -41.99
N GLN A 27 -14.25 -24.89 -41.72
CA GLN A 27 -12.89 -25.42 -41.94
C GLN A 27 -12.46 -26.41 -40.83
N TYR A 28 -12.83 -26.14 -39.58
CA TYR A 28 -12.42 -26.89 -38.39
C TYR A 28 -13.62 -27.26 -37.49
N PRO A 29 -14.51 -28.18 -37.94
CA PRO A 29 -15.79 -28.45 -37.26
C PRO A 29 -15.66 -29.10 -35.87
N ASN A 30 -14.55 -29.76 -35.58
CA ASN A 30 -14.31 -30.45 -34.30
C ASN A 30 -13.44 -29.66 -33.33
N ASN A 31 -12.99 -28.45 -33.70
CA ASN A 31 -12.15 -27.63 -32.83
C ASN A 31 -12.95 -27.16 -31.60
N SER A 32 -12.49 -27.56 -30.40
CA SER A 32 -13.11 -27.22 -29.12
C SER A 32 -13.08 -25.72 -28.84
N TYR A 33 -11.95 -25.06 -29.09
CA TYR A 33 -11.80 -23.62 -28.88
C TYR A 33 -12.84 -22.81 -29.65
N LEU A 34 -13.07 -23.12 -30.94
CA LEU A 34 -14.09 -22.43 -31.74
C LEU A 34 -15.51 -22.60 -31.21
N LYS A 35 -15.84 -23.76 -30.60
CA LYS A 35 -17.16 -23.97 -29.97
C LYS A 35 -17.33 -23.10 -28.74
N VAL A 36 -16.30 -23.03 -27.89
CA VAL A 36 -16.29 -22.18 -26.69
C VAL A 36 -16.38 -20.71 -27.09
N LEU A 37 -15.58 -20.28 -28.07
CA LEU A 37 -15.58 -18.91 -28.57
C LEU A 37 -16.94 -18.49 -29.14
N GLU A 38 -17.63 -19.37 -29.87
CA GLU A 38 -18.98 -19.11 -30.35
C GLU A 38 -19.98 -18.87 -29.21
N THR A 39 -19.93 -19.70 -28.15
CA THR A 39 -20.77 -19.51 -26.96
C THR A 39 -20.43 -18.20 -26.24
N TYR A 40 -19.14 -17.87 -26.13
CA TYR A 40 -18.70 -16.60 -25.54
C TYR A 40 -19.19 -15.38 -26.32
N VAL A 41 -19.12 -15.42 -27.66
CA VAL A 41 -19.68 -14.35 -28.51
C VAL A 41 -21.18 -14.18 -28.28
N LYS A 42 -21.94 -15.27 -28.12
CA LYS A 42 -23.38 -15.21 -27.81
C LYS A 42 -23.63 -14.56 -26.44
N TYR A 43 -22.82 -14.87 -25.44
CA TYR A 43 -22.87 -14.22 -24.13
C TYR A 43 -22.60 -12.72 -24.26
N ARG A 44 -21.47 -12.33 -24.88
CA ARG A 44 -21.08 -10.92 -25.03
C ARG A 44 -22.10 -10.10 -25.83
N GLN A 45 -22.75 -10.71 -26.83
CA GLN A 45 -23.81 -10.06 -27.61
C GLN A 45 -25.09 -9.81 -26.78
N SER A 46 -25.44 -10.70 -25.85
CA SER A 46 -26.68 -10.60 -25.08
C SER A 46 -26.55 -11.21 -23.68
N PRO A 47 -25.80 -10.56 -22.75
CA PRO A 47 -25.52 -11.15 -21.45
C PRO A 47 -26.78 -11.49 -20.65
N LYS A 48 -27.82 -10.64 -20.72
CA LYS A 48 -29.10 -10.84 -19.99
C LYS A 48 -29.93 -12.04 -20.48
N LYS A 49 -29.69 -12.51 -21.70
CA LYS A 49 -30.39 -13.67 -22.29
C LYS A 49 -29.55 -14.95 -22.20
N PHE A 50 -28.32 -14.83 -21.70
CA PHE A 50 -27.42 -15.97 -21.60
C PHE A 50 -27.83 -16.81 -20.39
N ASP A 51 -28.24 -18.04 -20.66
CA ASP A 51 -28.49 -19.03 -19.62
C ASP A 51 -27.21 -19.81 -19.36
N TYR A 52 -26.60 -19.53 -18.21
CA TYR A 52 -25.38 -20.17 -17.76
C TYR A 52 -25.51 -21.69 -17.73
N GLU A 53 -26.60 -22.25 -17.19
CA GLU A 53 -26.73 -23.69 -16.95
C GLU A 53 -26.78 -24.46 -18.28
N SER A 54 -27.66 -24.05 -19.18
CA SER A 54 -27.85 -24.75 -20.46
C SER A 54 -26.70 -24.51 -21.45
N SER A 55 -26.09 -23.32 -21.43
CA SER A 55 -25.11 -22.92 -22.45
C SER A 55 -23.66 -23.19 -22.06
N LEU A 56 -23.34 -23.28 -20.77
CA LEU A 56 -21.97 -23.43 -20.28
C LEU A 56 -21.84 -24.47 -19.15
N GLY A 57 -22.61 -24.35 -18.06
CA GLY A 57 -22.49 -25.15 -16.84
C GLY A 57 -22.67 -26.66 -17.09
N GLN A 58 -23.76 -27.07 -17.74
CA GLN A 58 -24.03 -28.48 -18.07
C GLN A 58 -23.09 -29.06 -19.15
N ILE A 59 -22.39 -28.21 -19.89
CA ILE A 59 -21.48 -28.64 -20.95
C ILE A 59 -20.06 -28.77 -20.39
N TYR A 60 -19.54 -27.72 -19.75
CA TYR A 60 -18.14 -27.61 -19.35
C TYR A 60 -17.91 -27.43 -17.85
N GLY A 61 -18.94 -27.09 -17.07
CA GLY A 61 -18.84 -26.87 -15.62
C GLY A 61 -18.47 -28.12 -14.81
N PRO A 62 -18.54 -28.09 -13.48
CA PRO A 62 -18.09 -29.17 -12.58
C PRO A 62 -18.61 -30.57 -12.96
N LYS A 63 -19.90 -30.62 -13.33
CA LYS A 63 -20.62 -31.85 -13.73
C LYS A 63 -20.89 -31.92 -15.23
N GLY A 64 -20.21 -31.10 -16.02
CA GLY A 64 -20.48 -30.93 -17.44
C GLY A 64 -20.20 -32.19 -18.27
N SER A 65 -20.96 -32.38 -19.35
CA SER A 65 -20.84 -33.56 -20.24
C SER A 65 -19.54 -33.61 -21.06
N THR A 66 -18.91 -32.46 -21.30
CA THR A 66 -17.77 -32.31 -22.21
C THR A 66 -16.51 -31.94 -21.45
N ILE A 67 -15.39 -32.60 -21.83
CA ILE A 67 -14.05 -32.32 -21.29
C ILE A 67 -13.11 -32.18 -22.48
N THR A 68 -12.38 -31.06 -22.54
CA THR A 68 -11.41 -30.76 -23.59
C THR A 68 -9.98 -30.82 -23.04
N SER A 69 -9.02 -31.28 -23.85
CA SER A 69 -7.58 -31.20 -23.58
C SER A 69 -6.87 -30.10 -24.37
N ASP A 70 -7.61 -29.38 -25.23
CA ASP A 70 -7.13 -28.23 -25.98
C ASP A 70 -6.86 -27.05 -25.04
N LEU A 71 -5.59 -26.65 -24.93
CA LEU A 71 -5.11 -25.59 -24.04
C LEU A 71 -5.74 -24.23 -24.37
N SER A 72 -5.97 -23.93 -25.66
CA SER A 72 -6.63 -22.67 -26.06
C SER A 72 -8.09 -22.67 -25.63
N ALA A 73 -8.78 -23.80 -25.76
CA ALA A 73 -10.15 -23.95 -25.29
C ALA A 73 -10.25 -23.84 -23.76
N LEU A 74 -9.31 -24.44 -23.02
CA LEU A 74 -9.25 -24.33 -21.56
C LEU A 74 -9.00 -22.89 -21.11
N ASN A 75 -8.09 -22.17 -21.76
CA ASN A 75 -7.84 -20.76 -21.44
C ASN A 75 -9.07 -19.89 -21.72
N MET A 76 -9.78 -20.13 -22.84
CA MET A 76 -11.02 -19.41 -23.14
C MET A 76 -12.14 -19.71 -22.15
N LEU A 77 -12.29 -20.99 -21.74
CA LEU A 77 -13.25 -21.39 -20.71
C LEU A 77 -12.92 -20.74 -19.37
N HIS A 78 -11.64 -20.69 -18.99
CA HIS A 78 -11.19 -20.01 -17.78
C HIS A 78 -11.61 -18.54 -17.78
N THR A 79 -11.28 -17.79 -18.84
CA THR A 79 -11.70 -16.38 -19.00
C THR A 79 -13.22 -16.25 -18.89
N PHE A 80 -13.97 -17.15 -19.54
CA PHE A 80 -15.43 -17.09 -19.54
C PHE A 80 -16.03 -17.36 -18.15
N PHE A 81 -15.60 -18.41 -17.44
CA PHE A 81 -16.06 -18.67 -16.07
C PHE A 81 -15.64 -17.56 -15.10
N PHE A 82 -14.44 -17.00 -15.27
CA PHE A 82 -13.91 -15.92 -14.44
C PHE A 82 -14.73 -14.63 -14.61
N GLU A 83 -15.06 -14.24 -15.84
CA GLU A 83 -15.95 -13.08 -16.12
C GLU A 83 -17.35 -13.24 -15.49
N LEU A 84 -17.84 -14.48 -15.37
CA LEU A 84 -19.13 -14.83 -14.77
C LEU A 84 -19.07 -14.96 -13.23
N GLY A 85 -17.94 -14.67 -12.59
CA GLY A 85 -17.76 -14.82 -11.14
C GLY A 85 -17.71 -16.27 -10.65
N LYS A 86 -17.51 -17.24 -11.55
CA LYS A 86 -17.40 -18.68 -11.24
C LYS A 86 -15.94 -19.10 -11.06
N TYR A 87 -15.26 -18.47 -10.10
CA TYR A 87 -13.80 -18.54 -9.94
C TYR A 87 -13.26 -19.96 -9.73
N ASP A 88 -13.91 -20.79 -8.91
CA ASP A 88 -13.48 -22.18 -8.69
C ASP A 88 -13.67 -23.05 -9.94
N GLU A 89 -14.80 -22.88 -10.64
CA GLU A 89 -15.11 -23.61 -11.88
C GLU A 89 -14.11 -23.27 -13.00
N ALA A 90 -13.66 -22.01 -13.05
CA ALA A 90 -12.66 -21.54 -14.00
C ALA A 90 -11.35 -22.35 -13.92
N LEU A 91 -11.01 -22.86 -12.73
CA LEU A 91 -9.83 -23.71 -12.51
C LEU A 91 -10.16 -25.20 -12.55
N GLN A 92 -11.37 -25.59 -12.17
CA GLN A 92 -11.79 -26.99 -12.15
C GLN A 92 -11.81 -27.64 -13.55
N ILE A 93 -12.03 -26.86 -14.61
CA ILE A 93 -11.91 -27.36 -15.99
C ILE A 93 -10.53 -27.98 -16.26
N TYR A 94 -9.46 -27.41 -15.70
CA TYR A 94 -8.09 -27.93 -15.85
C TYR A 94 -7.91 -29.22 -15.05
N GLU A 95 -8.45 -29.26 -13.83
CA GLU A 95 -8.44 -30.47 -13.00
C GLU A 95 -9.11 -31.65 -13.72
N ARG A 96 -10.30 -31.41 -14.29
CA ARG A 96 -11.05 -32.42 -15.06
C ARG A 96 -10.32 -32.84 -16.32
N ALA A 97 -9.75 -31.88 -17.05
CA ALA A 97 -8.94 -32.16 -18.24
C ALA A 97 -7.74 -33.04 -17.90
N ASN A 98 -7.02 -32.74 -16.82
CA ASN A 98 -5.84 -33.50 -16.40
C ASN A 98 -6.17 -34.87 -15.79
N PHE A 99 -7.38 -35.03 -15.24
CA PHE A 99 -7.86 -36.32 -14.78
C PHE A 99 -8.19 -37.24 -15.96
N LYS A 100 -8.90 -36.74 -16.98
CA LYS A 100 -9.28 -37.52 -18.17
C LYS A 100 -8.13 -37.73 -19.15
N TYR A 101 -7.30 -36.71 -19.34
CA TYR A 101 -6.17 -36.68 -20.27
C TYR A 101 -4.92 -36.17 -19.53
N PRO A 102 -4.28 -37.00 -18.68
CA PRO A 102 -3.11 -36.59 -17.92
C PRO A 102 -1.99 -36.07 -18.81
N SER A 103 -1.59 -34.82 -18.60
CA SER A 103 -0.53 -34.16 -19.36
C SER A 103 0.20 -33.15 -18.48
N PHE A 104 1.53 -33.17 -18.51
CA PHE A 104 2.34 -32.22 -17.77
C PHE A 104 2.04 -30.77 -18.19
N ASN A 105 1.90 -30.50 -19.49
CA ASN A 105 1.60 -29.16 -20.00
C ASN A 105 0.25 -28.63 -19.48
N SER A 106 -0.76 -29.48 -19.43
CA SER A 106 -2.07 -29.10 -18.86
C SER A 106 -1.98 -28.85 -17.34
N ALA A 107 -1.17 -29.63 -16.61
CA ALA A 107 -0.97 -29.44 -15.17
C ALA A 107 -0.16 -28.17 -14.87
N LEU A 108 0.81 -27.83 -15.74
CA LEU A 108 1.58 -26.60 -15.65
C LEU A 108 0.70 -25.37 -15.92
N GLN A 109 -0.14 -25.39 -16.95
CA GLN A 109 -1.09 -24.31 -17.19
C GLN A 109 -2.11 -24.17 -16.05
N TRP A 110 -2.58 -25.28 -15.48
CA TRP A 110 -3.42 -25.27 -14.30
C TRP A 110 -2.73 -24.56 -13.13
N PHE A 111 -1.46 -24.88 -12.88
CA PHE A 111 -0.65 -24.25 -11.85
C PHE A 111 -0.46 -22.74 -12.12
N GLU A 112 -0.10 -22.36 -13.35
CA GLU A 112 0.09 -20.95 -13.75
C GLU A 112 -1.20 -20.14 -13.57
N LYS A 113 -2.35 -20.69 -13.99
CA LYS A 113 -3.66 -20.03 -13.79
C LYS A 113 -4.05 -19.95 -12.32
N SER A 114 -3.75 -20.98 -11.54
CA SER A 114 -4.01 -20.94 -10.10
C SER A 114 -3.14 -19.91 -9.37
N LEU A 115 -1.93 -19.62 -9.88
CA LEU A 115 -1.07 -18.54 -9.39
C LEU A 115 -1.65 -17.16 -9.75
N GLU A 116 -2.12 -17.00 -10.99
CA GLU A 116 -2.76 -15.76 -11.47
C GLU A 116 -4.01 -15.43 -10.65
N ASP A 117 -4.83 -16.44 -10.34
CA ASP A 117 -6.08 -16.30 -9.60
C ASP A 117 -5.90 -16.26 -8.07
N SER A 118 -4.69 -16.52 -7.56
CA SER A 118 -4.41 -16.70 -6.12
C SER A 118 -5.25 -17.79 -5.45
N ASN A 119 -5.55 -18.86 -6.18
CA ASN A 119 -6.29 -20.00 -5.66
C ASN A 119 -5.31 -21.09 -5.16
N PHE A 120 -5.02 -21.06 -3.86
CA PHE A 120 -4.03 -21.96 -3.27
C PHE A 120 -4.47 -23.43 -3.25
N ARG A 121 -5.78 -23.73 -3.24
CA ARG A 121 -6.27 -25.12 -3.32
C ARG A 121 -5.93 -25.76 -4.65
N HIS A 122 -6.20 -25.06 -5.74
CA HIS A 122 -5.84 -25.55 -7.06
C HIS A 122 -4.32 -25.58 -7.26
N LEU A 123 -3.55 -24.66 -6.65
CA LEU A 123 -2.08 -24.75 -6.63
C LEU A 123 -1.56 -26.01 -5.95
N ILE A 124 -2.13 -26.39 -4.81
CA ILE A 124 -1.79 -27.62 -4.10
C ILE A 124 -2.02 -28.84 -5.01
N ARG A 125 -3.21 -28.96 -5.61
CA ARG A 125 -3.57 -30.09 -6.47
C ARG A 125 -2.74 -30.14 -7.75
N ALA A 126 -2.53 -28.99 -8.41
CA ALA A 126 -1.73 -28.88 -9.61
C ALA A 126 -0.26 -29.25 -9.35
N SER A 127 0.33 -28.76 -8.25
CA SER A 127 1.70 -29.10 -7.84
C SER A 127 1.87 -30.60 -7.62
N GLN A 128 0.93 -31.22 -6.93
CA GLN A 128 0.95 -32.67 -6.71
C GLN A 128 0.84 -33.45 -8.02
N LYS A 129 0.00 -32.99 -8.95
CA LYS A 129 -0.18 -33.65 -10.25
C LYS A 129 1.06 -33.49 -11.14
N MET A 130 1.70 -32.32 -11.14
CA MET A 130 2.97 -32.09 -11.83
C MET A 130 4.06 -33.03 -11.31
N GLY A 131 4.19 -33.18 -9.99
CA GLY A 131 5.19 -34.09 -9.40
C GLY A 131 5.02 -35.56 -9.80
N LYS A 132 3.78 -36.00 -10.10
CA LYS A 132 3.47 -37.37 -10.58
C LYS A 132 3.70 -37.56 -12.08
N LEU A 133 3.58 -36.49 -12.87
CA LEU A 133 3.68 -36.52 -14.34
C LEU A 133 5.05 -36.09 -14.87
N CYS A 134 5.88 -35.49 -14.00
CA CYS A 134 7.24 -35.11 -14.34
C CYS A 134 8.06 -36.36 -14.70
N VAL A 135 8.88 -36.23 -15.74
CA VAL A 135 9.87 -37.24 -16.12
C VAL A 135 11.24 -36.67 -15.76
N ASP A 136 11.88 -37.24 -14.75
CA ASP A 136 13.22 -36.83 -14.33
C ASP A 136 14.24 -37.23 -15.42
N GLY A 137 15.01 -36.27 -15.94
CA GLY A 137 15.96 -36.55 -17.03
C GLY A 137 16.72 -35.35 -17.60
N ASP A 138 16.28 -34.13 -17.34
CA ASP A 138 16.94 -32.89 -17.75
C ASP A 138 17.35 -32.07 -16.52
N VAL A 139 18.65 -31.78 -16.39
CA VAL A 139 19.24 -31.01 -15.26
C VAL A 139 18.65 -29.59 -15.18
N SER A 140 18.11 -29.07 -16.27
CA SER A 140 17.55 -27.72 -16.34
C SER A 140 16.07 -27.61 -15.92
N ASN A 141 15.37 -28.73 -15.74
CA ASN A 141 13.95 -28.76 -15.39
C ASN A 141 13.72 -29.15 -13.93
N PRO A 142 12.64 -28.64 -13.29
CA PRO A 142 12.27 -29.07 -11.95
C PRO A 142 11.99 -30.58 -11.91
N THR A 143 12.53 -31.23 -10.89
CA THR A 143 12.38 -32.66 -10.62
C THR A 143 11.12 -32.96 -9.81
N SER A 144 10.74 -34.24 -9.69
CA SER A 144 9.67 -34.66 -8.78
C SER A 144 9.86 -34.13 -7.35
N ARG A 145 11.11 -34.09 -6.87
CA ARG A 145 11.50 -33.51 -5.57
C ARG A 145 11.15 -32.02 -5.48
N ASP A 146 11.44 -31.24 -6.51
CA ASP A 146 11.17 -29.79 -6.51
C ASP A 146 9.66 -29.52 -6.38
N TYR A 147 8.82 -30.33 -7.05
CA TYR A 147 7.37 -30.24 -6.93
C TYR A 147 6.83 -30.60 -5.55
N SER A 148 7.54 -31.43 -4.76
CA SER A 148 7.20 -31.67 -3.35
C SER A 148 7.33 -30.40 -2.50
N PHE A 149 8.33 -29.56 -2.78
CA PHE A 149 8.48 -28.26 -2.10
C PHE A 149 7.45 -27.24 -2.61
N TRP A 150 7.11 -27.24 -3.90
CA TRP A 150 6.05 -26.37 -4.44
C TRP A 150 4.69 -26.71 -3.81
N TYR A 151 4.41 -28.00 -3.64
CA TYR A 151 3.23 -28.50 -2.93
C TYR A 151 3.17 -27.99 -1.48
N ALA A 152 4.26 -28.15 -0.71
CA ALA A 152 4.32 -27.67 0.67
C ALA A 152 4.18 -26.15 0.77
N LEU A 153 4.83 -25.39 -0.13
CA LEU A 153 4.71 -23.93 -0.20
C LEU A 153 3.28 -23.48 -0.55
N SER A 154 2.57 -24.23 -1.39
CA SER A 154 1.17 -23.94 -1.72
C SER A 154 0.25 -24.14 -0.52
N ILE A 155 0.51 -25.16 0.31
CA ILE A 155 -0.20 -25.35 1.59
C ILE A 155 0.11 -24.21 2.56
N LEU A 156 1.38 -23.83 2.69
CA LEU A 156 1.78 -22.69 3.50
C LEU A 156 1.08 -21.40 3.06
N ALA A 157 1.00 -21.15 1.76
CA ALA A 157 0.31 -19.99 1.21
C ALA A 157 -1.20 -19.99 1.55
N LEU A 158 -1.88 -21.13 1.40
CA LEU A 158 -3.28 -21.28 1.79
C LEU A 158 -3.51 -20.90 3.26
N PHE A 159 -2.69 -21.43 4.16
CA PHE A 159 -2.84 -21.19 5.60
C PHE A 159 -2.42 -19.77 6.01
N LYS A 160 -1.45 -19.17 5.33
CA LYS A 160 -0.98 -17.81 5.65
C LYS A 160 -1.92 -16.72 5.14
N PHE A 161 -2.46 -16.87 3.92
CA PHE A 161 -3.18 -15.78 3.24
C PHE A 161 -4.69 -16.00 3.16
N GLN A 162 -5.18 -17.23 3.30
CA GLN A 162 -6.60 -17.58 3.16
C GLN A 162 -7.07 -18.49 4.30
N ARG A 163 -6.57 -18.25 5.53
CA ARG A 163 -6.88 -19.08 6.70
C ARG A 163 -8.37 -19.22 6.95
N ASP A 164 -9.12 -18.13 6.79
CA ASP A 164 -10.57 -18.07 7.02
C ASP A 164 -11.36 -18.95 6.06
N GLN A 165 -10.76 -19.35 4.93
CA GLN A 165 -11.40 -20.23 3.97
C GLN A 165 -11.12 -21.71 4.27
N VAL A 166 -10.14 -22.05 5.11
CA VAL A 166 -9.69 -23.42 5.35
C VAL A 166 -10.72 -24.18 6.20
N THR A 167 -11.21 -25.32 5.70
CA THR A 167 -12.14 -26.17 6.45
C THR A 167 -11.46 -26.91 7.61
N ASP A 168 -12.23 -27.34 8.61
CA ASP A 168 -11.70 -28.14 9.74
C ASP A 168 -10.98 -29.42 9.30
N GLN A 169 -11.48 -30.05 8.23
CA GLN A 169 -10.86 -31.24 7.67
C GLN A 169 -9.50 -30.90 7.03
N GLU A 170 -9.45 -29.84 6.23
CA GLU A 170 -8.20 -29.35 5.62
C GLU A 170 -7.19 -28.91 6.69
N ALA A 171 -7.66 -28.24 7.75
CA ALA A 171 -6.85 -27.80 8.88
C ALA A 171 -6.16 -28.97 9.61
N ARG A 172 -6.78 -30.17 9.64
CA ARG A 172 -6.18 -31.38 10.22
C ARG A 172 -5.28 -32.13 9.23
N LEU A 173 -5.70 -32.23 7.96
CA LEU A 173 -5.07 -33.09 6.97
C LEU A 173 -3.87 -32.43 6.27
N LEU A 174 -4.01 -31.20 5.78
CA LEU A 174 -3.01 -30.56 4.93
C LEU A 174 -1.67 -30.33 5.64
N PRO A 175 -1.62 -29.88 6.91
CA PRO A 175 -0.36 -29.77 7.65
C PRO A 175 0.41 -31.10 7.71
N GLN A 176 -0.30 -32.18 8.01
CA GLN A 176 0.29 -33.53 8.11
C GLN A 176 0.81 -34.02 6.77
N LEU A 177 0.10 -33.74 5.68
CA LEU A 177 0.55 -34.09 4.33
C LEU A 177 1.78 -33.31 3.91
N ALA A 178 1.81 -31.99 4.15
CA ALA A 178 2.98 -31.15 3.88
C ALA A 178 4.22 -31.66 4.64
N TYR A 179 4.06 -31.87 5.96
CA TYR A 179 5.12 -32.38 6.81
C TYR A 179 5.65 -33.74 6.35
N ARG A 180 4.78 -34.73 6.14
CA ARG A 180 5.19 -36.08 5.68
C ARG A 180 5.90 -36.03 4.34
N THR A 181 5.41 -35.21 3.40
CA THR A 181 6.03 -35.01 2.09
C THR A 181 7.47 -34.49 2.21
N LEU A 182 7.71 -33.52 3.09
CA LEU A 182 9.06 -33.01 3.31
C LEU A 182 9.94 -33.99 4.10
N CYS A 183 9.40 -34.76 5.03
CA CYS A 183 10.15 -35.83 5.71
C CYS A 183 10.66 -36.88 4.71
N THR A 184 9.87 -37.26 3.70
CA THR A 184 10.32 -38.17 2.64
C THR A 184 11.41 -37.58 1.76
N ALA A 185 11.59 -36.25 1.78
CA ALA A 185 12.65 -35.57 1.05
C ALA A 185 13.98 -35.51 1.85
N LYS A 186 14.04 -35.94 3.12
CA LYS A 186 15.30 -35.95 3.87
C LYS A 186 16.31 -36.96 3.27
N PRO A 187 17.64 -36.68 3.32
CA PRO A 187 18.26 -35.46 3.85
C PRO A 187 18.07 -34.26 2.91
N PHE A 188 17.97 -33.07 3.49
CA PHE A 188 17.84 -31.82 2.72
C PHE A 188 19.16 -31.48 2.01
N GLN A 189 19.05 -31.06 0.74
CA GLN A 189 20.17 -30.81 -0.17
C GLN A 189 20.61 -29.34 -0.17
N SER A 190 19.82 -28.43 0.42
CA SER A 190 20.12 -27.01 0.47
C SER A 190 19.50 -26.30 1.67
N THR A 191 19.99 -25.11 2.01
CA THR A 191 19.40 -24.25 3.06
C THR A 191 17.97 -23.82 2.73
N GLN A 192 17.61 -23.73 1.44
CA GLN A 192 16.25 -23.40 0.99
C GLN A 192 15.26 -24.50 1.34
N GLU A 193 15.64 -25.77 1.16
CA GLU A 193 14.81 -26.91 1.54
C GLU A 193 14.61 -26.98 3.06
N VAL A 194 15.69 -26.78 3.84
CA VAL A 194 15.60 -26.66 5.30
C VAL A 194 14.68 -25.51 5.70
N THR A 195 14.79 -24.36 5.03
CA THR A 195 13.92 -23.19 5.29
C THR A 195 12.43 -23.52 5.06
N VAL A 196 12.08 -24.24 3.98
CA VAL A 196 10.70 -24.66 3.74
C VAL A 196 10.23 -25.65 4.81
N PHE A 197 11.08 -26.59 5.21
CA PHE A 197 10.77 -27.52 6.30
C PHE A 197 10.52 -26.79 7.62
N CYS A 198 11.37 -25.81 7.96
CA CYS A 198 11.17 -24.96 9.12
C CYS A 198 9.85 -24.22 9.04
N LEU A 199 9.55 -23.53 7.93
CA LEU A 199 8.26 -22.85 7.73
C LEU A 199 7.06 -23.79 7.91
N VAL A 200 7.11 -25.02 7.39
CA VAL A 200 6.05 -26.01 7.60
C VAL A 200 5.91 -26.35 9.09
N CYS A 201 7.01 -26.58 9.79
CA CYS A 201 6.99 -26.89 11.22
C CYS A 201 6.48 -25.72 12.06
N THR A 202 6.83 -24.48 11.73
CA THR A 202 6.50 -23.31 12.55
C THR A 202 5.11 -22.74 12.27
N GLU A 203 4.73 -22.65 11.00
CA GLU A 203 3.49 -22.00 10.58
C GLU A 203 2.29 -22.97 10.63
N LEU A 204 2.49 -24.26 10.34
CA LEU A 204 1.40 -25.24 10.29
C LEU A 204 1.22 -26.02 11.61
N PHE A 205 2.19 -25.96 12.52
CA PHE A 205 2.13 -26.59 13.85
C PHE A 205 2.52 -25.57 14.95
N PRO A 206 1.81 -24.44 15.06
CA PRO A 206 2.15 -23.41 16.03
C PRO A 206 2.09 -23.97 17.46
N GLY A 207 3.15 -23.76 18.23
CA GLY A 207 3.25 -24.22 19.63
C GLY A 207 3.62 -25.69 19.82
N ASP A 208 3.87 -26.46 18.76
CA ASP A 208 4.35 -27.84 18.89
C ASP A 208 5.85 -27.88 19.24
N LEU A 209 6.14 -28.26 20.49
CA LEU A 209 7.51 -28.38 21.01
C LEU A 209 8.31 -29.47 20.29
N SER A 210 7.68 -30.56 19.85
CA SER A 210 8.36 -31.60 19.07
C SER A 210 8.85 -31.04 17.74
N LYS A 211 8.02 -30.22 17.07
CA LYS A 211 8.41 -29.57 15.81
C LYS A 211 9.48 -28.52 15.99
N SER A 212 9.45 -27.77 17.10
CA SER A 212 10.52 -26.84 17.45
C SER A 212 11.86 -27.55 17.64
N ASN A 213 11.86 -28.70 18.34
CA ASN A 213 13.06 -29.52 18.51
C ASN A 213 13.59 -30.08 17.18
N GLU A 214 12.70 -30.50 16.28
CA GLU A 214 13.09 -30.93 14.93
C GLU A 214 13.76 -29.78 14.15
N VAL A 215 13.20 -28.56 14.19
CA VAL A 215 13.80 -27.38 13.56
C VAL A 215 15.23 -27.14 14.05
N VAL A 216 15.44 -27.14 15.37
CA VAL A 216 16.77 -26.98 15.97
C VAL A 216 17.72 -28.10 15.51
N SER A 217 17.25 -29.35 15.50
CA SER A 217 18.05 -30.51 15.12
C SER A 217 18.48 -30.48 13.65
N GLU A 218 17.62 -30.00 12.75
CA GLU A 218 17.90 -29.91 11.31
C GLU A 218 18.83 -28.73 10.99
N ILE A 219 18.75 -27.61 11.72
CA ILE A 219 19.57 -26.43 11.45
C ILE A 219 20.99 -26.58 12.01
N LYS A 220 21.14 -27.18 13.20
CA LYS A 220 22.43 -27.24 13.93
C LYS A 220 23.60 -27.77 13.08
N PRO A 221 23.47 -28.83 12.25
CA PRO A 221 24.55 -29.31 11.38
C PRO A 221 24.99 -28.32 10.29
N HIS A 222 24.18 -27.33 9.97
CA HIS A 222 24.47 -26.34 8.92
C HIS A 222 25.25 -25.12 9.43
N LEU A 223 25.25 -24.86 10.74
CA LEU A 223 25.92 -23.69 11.35
C LEU A 223 27.42 -23.63 11.05
N ASP A 224 28.05 -24.79 10.92
CA ASP A 224 29.48 -24.90 10.63
C ASP A 224 29.79 -24.75 9.13
N LYS A 225 28.84 -25.11 8.26
CA LYS A 225 28.99 -25.07 6.79
C LYS A 225 28.72 -23.69 6.19
N SER A 226 27.63 -23.04 6.60
CA SER A 226 27.20 -21.75 6.07
C SER A 226 26.28 -21.04 7.05
N LEU A 227 26.53 -19.76 7.34
CA LEU A 227 25.64 -18.96 8.18
C LEU A 227 24.54 -18.33 7.31
N ASP A 228 23.39 -18.99 7.24
CA ASP A 228 22.19 -18.44 6.60
C ASP A 228 21.35 -17.67 7.63
N LEU A 229 21.02 -16.41 7.34
CA LEU A 229 20.29 -15.52 8.28
C LEU A 229 18.85 -16.00 8.57
N TYR A 230 18.18 -16.69 7.63
CA TYR A 230 16.86 -17.26 7.89
C TYR A 230 16.96 -18.40 8.90
N LEU A 231 17.91 -19.32 8.67
CA LEU A 231 18.14 -20.45 9.58
C LEU A 231 18.60 -19.98 10.96
N LYS A 232 19.43 -18.93 11.04
CA LYS A 232 19.78 -18.27 12.31
C LYS A 232 18.52 -17.85 13.07
N ASN A 233 17.62 -17.10 12.43
CA ASN A 233 16.40 -16.60 13.08
C ASN A 233 15.48 -17.74 13.53
N PHE A 234 15.33 -18.81 12.74
CA PHE A 234 14.60 -20.00 13.17
C PHE A 234 15.26 -20.67 14.37
N LEU A 235 16.57 -20.86 14.34
CA LEU A 235 17.28 -21.54 15.41
C LEU A 235 17.10 -20.81 16.75
N ILE A 236 17.34 -19.49 16.78
CA ILE A 236 17.22 -18.70 18.01
C ILE A 236 15.77 -18.70 18.53
N LYS A 237 14.78 -18.62 17.64
CA LYS A 237 13.36 -18.62 18.03
C LYS A 237 12.89 -19.97 18.61
N HIS A 238 13.50 -21.09 18.21
CA HIS A 238 13.01 -22.43 18.54
C HIS A 238 13.85 -23.20 19.56
N ILE A 239 14.98 -22.65 20.01
CA ILE A 239 15.63 -23.15 21.23
C ILE A 239 14.70 -22.84 22.41
N PRO A 240 14.35 -23.82 23.27
CA PRO A 240 13.52 -23.58 24.45
C PRO A 240 14.07 -22.46 25.33
N GLU A 241 13.19 -21.63 25.89
CA GLU A 241 13.60 -20.46 26.70
C GLU A 241 14.40 -20.84 27.96
N ASP A 242 14.22 -22.06 28.46
CA ASP A 242 14.92 -22.62 29.61
C ASP A 242 16.21 -23.36 29.23
N ASP A 243 16.45 -23.63 27.95
CA ASP A 243 17.72 -24.20 27.46
C ASP A 243 18.78 -23.11 27.24
N TYR A 244 19.13 -22.44 28.34
CA TYR A 244 20.14 -21.39 28.35
C TYR A 244 21.50 -21.90 27.89
N LYS A 245 21.83 -23.18 28.13
CA LYS A 245 23.11 -23.75 27.71
C LYS A 245 23.23 -23.82 26.20
N THR A 246 22.22 -24.40 25.53
CA THR A 246 22.23 -24.46 24.06
C THR A 246 22.16 -23.06 23.46
N MET A 247 21.34 -22.16 24.01
CA MET A 247 21.25 -20.77 23.56
C MET A 247 22.61 -20.06 23.63
N PHE A 248 23.29 -20.16 24.77
CA PHE A 248 24.58 -19.54 25.00
C PHE A 248 25.65 -20.05 24.02
N ASP A 249 25.74 -21.37 23.86
CA ASP A 249 26.72 -21.98 22.94
C ASP A 249 26.43 -21.65 21.47
N VAL A 250 25.16 -21.62 21.07
CA VAL A 250 24.76 -21.24 19.71
C VAL A 250 25.08 -19.78 19.45
N CYS A 251 24.68 -18.86 20.35
CA CYS A 251 24.97 -17.44 20.20
C CYS A 251 26.48 -17.19 20.13
N ARG A 252 27.27 -17.84 21.00
CA ARG A 252 28.74 -17.72 20.98
C ARG A 252 29.34 -18.14 19.63
N ARG A 253 28.88 -19.26 19.08
CA ARG A 253 29.35 -19.77 17.79
C ARG A 253 28.98 -18.86 16.62
N ILE A 254 27.79 -18.27 16.65
CA ILE A 254 27.32 -17.41 15.56
C ILE A 254 27.97 -16.03 15.65
N LEU A 255 28.09 -15.46 16.85
CA LEU A 255 28.73 -14.16 17.10
C LEU A 255 30.21 -14.14 16.69
N ALA A 256 30.90 -15.29 16.73
CA ALA A 256 32.25 -15.42 16.17
C ALA A 256 32.33 -15.13 14.66
N LYS A 257 31.19 -15.09 13.95
CA LYS A 257 31.12 -14.86 12.50
C LYS A 257 30.37 -13.58 12.10
N ILE A 258 29.50 -13.03 12.97
CA ILE A 258 28.69 -11.84 12.68
C ILE A 258 28.48 -11.01 13.95
N ASP A 259 28.58 -9.69 13.82
CA ASP A 259 28.20 -8.76 14.88
C ASP A 259 26.69 -8.48 14.80
N ASP A 260 25.91 -9.14 15.67
CA ASP A 260 24.45 -9.08 15.70
C ASP A 260 23.93 -8.80 17.11
N TYR A 261 23.19 -7.70 17.25
CA TYR A 261 22.75 -7.22 18.55
C TYR A 261 21.75 -8.15 19.25
N GLU A 262 20.85 -8.78 18.49
CA GLU A 262 19.85 -9.69 19.08
C GLU A 262 20.54 -10.92 19.67
N LEU A 263 21.57 -11.44 18.99
CA LEU A 263 22.38 -12.55 19.52
C LEU A 263 23.14 -12.16 20.78
N ILE A 264 23.65 -10.93 20.86
CA ILE A 264 24.32 -10.41 22.05
C ILE A 264 23.35 -10.40 23.24
N MET A 265 22.12 -9.93 23.04
CA MET A 265 21.12 -9.94 24.10
C MET A 265 20.80 -11.35 24.59
N GLN A 266 20.58 -12.29 23.66
CA GLN A 266 20.30 -13.68 24.02
C GLN A 266 21.50 -14.35 24.69
N LEU A 267 22.74 -14.03 24.28
CA LEU A 267 23.96 -14.48 24.95
C LEU A 267 24.06 -13.91 26.37
N SER A 268 23.78 -12.62 26.58
CA SER A 268 23.80 -12.01 27.91
C SER A 268 22.75 -12.61 28.84
N ARG A 269 21.51 -12.78 28.35
CA ARG A 269 20.42 -13.39 29.13
C ARG A 269 20.72 -14.84 29.48
N SER A 270 21.15 -15.64 28.52
CA SER A 270 21.49 -17.04 28.78
C SER A 270 22.73 -17.17 29.67
N GLY A 271 23.74 -16.31 29.52
CA GLY A 271 24.90 -16.27 30.40
C GLY A 271 24.54 -15.97 31.85
N TYR A 272 23.66 -14.99 32.08
CA TYR A 272 23.13 -14.66 33.41
C TYR A 272 22.48 -15.87 34.10
N HIS A 273 21.59 -16.57 33.39
CA HIS A 273 20.93 -17.76 33.93
C HIS A 273 21.88 -18.96 34.13
N LEU A 274 22.99 -19.02 33.42
CA LEU A 274 24.06 -20.00 33.64
C LEU A 274 25.00 -19.62 34.80
N GLY A 275 24.72 -18.53 35.53
CA GLY A 275 25.51 -18.08 36.67
C GLY A 275 26.82 -17.39 36.29
N LYS A 276 26.96 -16.93 35.03
CA LYS A 276 28.13 -16.15 34.61
C LYS A 276 28.06 -14.74 35.18
N SER A 277 29.22 -14.19 35.52
CA SER A 277 29.28 -12.81 35.98
C SER A 277 29.12 -11.82 34.82
N LYS A 278 28.67 -10.61 35.15
CA LYS A 278 28.54 -9.51 34.19
C LYS A 278 29.85 -9.23 33.43
N THR A 279 30.98 -9.23 34.14
CA THR A 279 32.31 -9.02 33.54
C THR A 279 32.71 -10.14 32.60
N GLU A 280 32.46 -11.41 32.99
CA GLU A 280 32.72 -12.55 32.12
C GLU A 280 31.94 -12.48 30.80
N ILE A 281 30.66 -12.10 30.86
CA ILE A 281 29.81 -12.00 29.66
C ILE A 281 30.33 -10.89 28.73
N ILE A 282 30.65 -9.73 29.28
CA ILE A 282 31.20 -8.60 28.52
C ILE A 282 32.54 -8.97 27.86
N GLU A 283 33.44 -9.63 28.59
CA GLU A 283 34.72 -10.11 28.04
C GLU A 283 34.51 -11.12 26.90
N ILE A 284 33.55 -12.04 27.05
CA ILE A 284 33.19 -12.98 25.98
C ILE A 284 32.68 -12.22 24.76
N ILE A 285 31.74 -11.28 24.91
CA ILE A 285 31.21 -10.49 23.79
C ILE A 285 32.35 -9.73 23.11
N HIS A 286 33.17 -9.02 23.87
CA HIS A 286 34.30 -8.26 23.33
C HIS A 286 35.32 -9.15 22.59
N SER A 287 35.57 -10.38 23.09
CA SER A 287 36.44 -11.34 22.42
C SER A 287 35.89 -11.84 21.07
N LEU A 288 34.57 -11.83 20.89
CA LEU A 288 33.90 -12.35 19.69
C LEU A 288 33.74 -11.26 18.62
N VAL A 289 33.35 -10.05 19.02
CA VAL A 289 32.95 -8.98 18.08
C VAL A 289 33.80 -7.69 18.18
N GLY A 290 34.70 -7.60 19.15
CA GLY A 290 35.57 -6.43 19.36
C GLY A 290 34.84 -5.20 19.91
N ASP A 291 35.44 -4.01 19.73
CA ASP A 291 34.86 -2.71 20.13
C ASP A 291 33.93 -2.13 19.05
N SER A 292 32.71 -2.63 18.98
CA SER A 292 31.66 -2.23 18.05
C SER A 292 30.53 -1.46 18.74
N ARG A 293 29.61 -0.90 17.95
CA ARG A 293 28.39 -0.27 18.49
C ARG A 293 27.61 -1.25 19.36
N ASN A 294 27.44 -2.48 18.87
CA ASN A 294 26.66 -3.51 19.53
C ASN A 294 27.34 -4.02 20.81
N SER A 295 28.67 -4.19 20.81
CA SER A 295 29.38 -4.60 22.03
C SER A 295 29.37 -3.52 23.11
N ARG A 296 29.42 -2.24 22.74
CA ARG A 296 29.21 -1.15 23.71
C ARG A 296 27.78 -1.10 24.26
N LEU A 297 26.77 -1.28 23.40
CA LEU A 297 25.37 -1.38 23.83
C LEU A 297 25.14 -2.57 24.77
N SER A 298 25.95 -3.63 24.63
CA SER A 298 25.87 -4.78 25.53
C SER A 298 26.13 -4.43 27.00
N TYR A 299 26.87 -3.35 27.30
CA TYR A 299 27.03 -2.88 28.67
C TYR A 299 25.69 -2.41 29.26
N LEU A 300 24.93 -1.62 28.50
CA LEU A 300 23.60 -1.15 28.91
C LEU A 300 22.62 -2.32 29.10
N GLU A 301 22.65 -3.30 28.19
CA GLU A 301 21.81 -4.49 28.29
C GLU A 301 22.20 -5.35 29.49
N ASN A 302 23.50 -5.55 29.75
CA ASN A 302 23.96 -6.30 30.91
C ASN A 302 23.62 -5.60 32.23
N ASP A 303 23.76 -4.27 32.33
CA ASP A 303 23.27 -3.53 33.50
C ASP A 303 21.78 -3.77 33.73
N LYS A 304 20.98 -3.68 32.67
CA LYS A 304 19.54 -3.92 32.76
C LYS A 304 19.22 -5.34 33.23
N ILE A 305 19.94 -6.35 32.73
CA ILE A 305 19.71 -7.76 33.10
C ILE A 305 20.12 -8.04 34.55
N PHE A 306 21.30 -7.57 34.97
CA PHE A 306 21.88 -7.90 36.28
C PHE A 306 21.41 -6.97 37.40
N ASP A 307 21.31 -5.67 37.11
CA ASP A 307 21.10 -4.62 38.11
C ASP A 307 19.69 -4.00 38.01
N GLY A 308 18.95 -4.28 36.94
CA GLY A 308 17.61 -3.72 36.66
C GLY A 308 17.61 -2.24 36.28
N ARG A 309 18.77 -1.58 36.33
CA ARG A 309 18.99 -0.17 36.01
C ARG A 309 20.34 -0.01 35.35
N ILE A 310 20.43 0.96 34.45
CA ILE A 310 21.66 1.26 33.72
C ILE A 310 22.56 2.19 34.55
N SER A 311 23.83 1.84 34.66
CA SER A 311 24.81 2.63 35.39
C SER A 311 25.31 3.81 34.56
N GLU A 312 25.74 4.86 35.26
CA GLU A 312 26.41 6.02 34.66
C GLU A 312 27.69 5.61 33.92
N SER A 313 28.44 4.63 34.43
CA SER A 313 29.66 4.13 33.81
C SER A 313 29.41 3.47 32.45
N SER A 314 28.33 2.68 32.32
CA SER A 314 27.95 2.05 31.05
C SER A 314 27.40 3.07 30.05
N LEU A 315 26.63 4.06 30.53
CA LEU A 315 26.20 5.20 29.72
C LEU A 315 27.40 5.96 29.16
N LEU A 316 28.35 6.34 30.02
CA LEU A 316 29.57 7.05 29.62
C LEU A 316 30.38 6.20 28.63
N HIS A 317 30.51 4.89 28.87
CA HIS A 317 31.21 3.99 27.97
C HIS A 317 30.60 3.98 26.56
N TYR A 318 29.27 3.95 26.44
CA TYR A 318 28.59 4.03 25.15
C TYR A 318 28.66 5.44 24.53
N LEU A 319 28.25 6.45 25.28
CA LEU A 319 28.08 7.83 24.82
C LEU A 319 29.39 8.50 24.44
N SER A 320 30.50 8.16 25.11
CA SER A 320 31.84 8.65 24.75
C SER A 320 32.21 8.43 23.27
N LYS A 321 31.60 7.46 22.58
CA LYS A 321 31.81 7.19 21.14
C LYS A 321 30.61 7.55 20.27
N TYR A 322 29.39 7.48 20.81
CA TYR A 322 28.16 7.55 20.00
C TYR A 322 27.26 8.76 20.25
N HIS A 323 27.54 9.62 21.25
CA HIS A 323 26.74 10.82 21.52
C HIS A 323 26.64 11.79 20.32
N GLU A 324 27.66 11.82 19.45
CA GLU A 324 27.70 12.62 18.21
C GLU A 324 27.32 11.81 16.95
N LYS A 325 26.63 10.67 17.12
CA LYS A 325 26.13 9.87 16.00
C LYS A 325 24.61 9.94 15.96
N PRO A 326 23.98 10.03 14.77
CA PRO A 326 22.51 10.08 14.66
C PRO A 326 21.80 8.86 15.25
N CYS A 327 22.52 7.72 15.34
CA CYS A 327 21.98 6.49 15.88
C CYS A 327 21.77 6.50 17.40
N CYS A 328 22.39 7.45 18.12
CA CYS A 328 22.34 7.56 19.58
C CYS A 328 20.90 7.57 20.12
N ILE A 329 20.04 8.37 19.49
CA ILE A 329 18.65 8.53 19.93
C ILE A 329 17.92 7.19 19.90
N VAL A 330 18.03 6.45 18.78
CA VAL A 330 17.36 5.14 18.61
C VAL A 330 17.87 4.15 19.64
N ASP A 331 19.17 4.16 19.90
CA ASP A 331 19.79 3.25 20.86
C ASP A 331 19.39 3.54 22.30
N ILE A 332 19.44 4.80 22.74
CA ILE A 332 19.08 5.20 24.10
C ILE A 332 17.57 5.07 24.34
N LYS A 333 16.73 5.38 23.34
CA LYS A 333 15.26 5.25 23.44
C LYS A 333 14.82 3.84 23.85
N ARG A 334 15.56 2.79 23.45
CA ARG A 334 15.32 1.39 23.87
C ARG A 334 15.42 1.18 25.38
N TYR A 335 16.20 2.02 26.07
CA TYR A 335 16.57 1.87 27.46
C TYR A 335 15.97 2.91 28.40
N MET A 336 15.20 3.87 27.89
CA MET A 336 14.70 5.01 28.68
C MET A 336 13.93 4.63 29.96
N GLN A 337 13.31 3.45 30.01
CA GLN A 337 12.63 2.96 31.21
C GLN A 337 13.59 2.49 32.33
N SER A 338 14.84 2.17 31.97
CA SER A 338 15.87 1.64 32.86
C SER A 338 17.04 2.62 33.07
N VAL A 339 17.00 3.78 32.40
CA VAL A 339 17.98 4.86 32.52
C VAL A 339 17.42 5.93 33.45
N ASP A 340 18.25 6.41 34.38
CA ASP A 340 17.93 7.61 35.15
C ASP A 340 18.17 8.86 34.28
N SER A 341 17.14 9.69 34.12
CA SER A 341 17.17 10.88 33.28
C SER A 341 18.22 11.89 33.74
N ASP A 342 18.41 12.03 35.06
CA ASP A 342 19.39 12.98 35.62
C ASP A 342 20.82 12.49 35.34
N ALA A 343 21.07 11.19 35.50
CA ALA A 343 22.35 10.58 35.15
C ALA A 343 22.65 10.69 33.65
N LEU A 344 21.64 10.45 32.79
CA LEU A 344 21.77 10.60 31.35
C LEU A 344 22.13 12.04 30.96
N LYS A 345 21.44 13.03 31.54
CA LYS A 345 21.73 14.44 31.34
C LYS A 345 23.14 14.80 31.79
N SER A 346 23.54 14.36 32.99
CA SER A 346 24.89 14.58 33.53
C SER A 346 25.99 14.02 32.61
N VAL A 347 25.79 12.80 32.08
CA VAL A 347 26.76 12.20 31.15
C VAL A 347 26.80 12.97 29.83
N PHE A 348 25.65 13.37 29.27
CA PHE A 348 25.63 14.22 28.07
C PHE A 348 26.36 15.56 28.30
N ASP A 349 26.06 16.24 29.40
CA ASP A 349 26.67 17.53 29.76
C ASP A 349 28.19 17.42 30.01
N SER A 350 28.68 16.24 30.41
CA SER A 350 30.11 15.97 30.61
C SER A 350 30.90 15.78 29.30
N LEU A 351 30.22 15.58 28.17
CA LEU A 351 30.82 15.31 26.87
C LEU A 351 30.84 16.59 26.00
N ASP A 352 31.60 16.58 24.91
CA ASP A 352 31.75 17.77 24.04
C ASP A 352 30.38 18.16 23.43
N ASN A 353 29.99 19.42 23.65
CA ASN A 353 28.69 19.97 23.25
C ASN A 353 28.79 20.97 22.09
N GLN A 354 29.92 20.97 21.37
CA GLN A 354 30.11 21.84 20.21
C GLN A 354 29.48 21.28 18.93
N SER A 355 29.20 19.98 18.88
CA SER A 355 28.66 19.32 17.69
C SER A 355 27.16 19.50 17.52
N LEU A 356 26.73 19.78 16.29
CA LEU A 356 25.31 19.80 15.90
C LEU A 356 24.59 18.49 16.22
N ILE A 357 25.26 17.34 16.03
CA ILE A 357 24.61 16.03 16.24
C ILE A 357 24.43 15.77 17.74
N HIS A 358 25.38 16.19 18.58
CA HIS A 358 25.24 16.13 20.04
C HIS A 358 23.98 16.88 20.49
N ASP A 359 23.87 18.15 20.13
CA ASP A 359 22.73 18.99 20.54
C ASP A 359 21.41 18.48 19.95
N SER A 360 21.43 17.97 18.72
CA SER A 360 20.26 17.36 18.09
C SER A 360 19.79 16.10 18.84
N ASN A 361 20.73 15.30 19.34
CA ASN A 361 20.45 14.11 20.15
C ASN A 361 19.93 14.49 21.54
N ALA A 362 20.56 15.48 22.20
CA ALA A 362 20.11 15.99 23.49
C ALA A 362 18.71 16.61 23.41
N PHE A 363 18.41 17.34 22.33
CA PHE A 363 17.08 17.89 22.05
C PHE A 363 16.01 16.80 21.94
N ASP A 364 16.28 15.74 21.18
CA ASP A 364 15.33 14.63 20.96
C ASP A 364 15.08 13.75 22.17
N LEU A 365 16.06 13.68 23.06
CA LEU A 365 15.97 12.99 24.33
C LEU A 365 15.40 13.90 25.43
N HIS A 366 15.04 15.15 25.10
CA HIS A 366 14.53 16.16 26.02
C HIS A 366 15.48 16.46 27.20
N LEU A 367 16.79 16.44 26.94
CA LEU A 367 17.84 16.68 27.95
C LEU A 367 18.24 18.16 28.05
N THR A 368 17.92 18.96 27.03
CA THR A 368 18.23 20.39 26.98
C THR A 368 16.96 21.24 27.13
N GLU A 369 17.09 22.36 27.84
CA GLU A 369 16.05 23.40 27.96
C GLU A 369 16.14 24.44 26.82
N SER A 370 17.13 24.30 25.93
CA SER A 370 17.32 25.24 24.83
C SER A 370 16.18 25.14 23.82
N ASP A 371 15.63 26.30 23.46
CA ASP A 371 14.62 26.41 22.41
C ASP A 371 15.17 26.01 21.03
N SER A 372 14.34 25.39 20.20
CA SER A 372 14.73 24.96 18.85
C SER A 372 15.24 26.11 17.97
N GLY A 373 14.74 27.33 18.12
CA GLY A 373 15.26 28.50 17.40
C GLY A 373 16.67 28.90 17.83
N HIS A 374 17.00 28.72 19.12
CA HIS A 374 18.35 28.95 19.62
C HIS A 374 19.33 27.91 19.08
N LEU A 375 18.96 26.62 19.13
CA LEU A 375 19.80 25.53 18.61
C LEU A 375 20.04 25.64 17.10
N TYR A 376 19.02 26.05 16.33
CA TYR A 376 19.20 26.36 14.92
C TYR A 376 20.24 27.48 14.73
N ASN A 377 20.11 28.60 15.44
CA ASN A 377 21.03 29.72 15.32
C ASN A 377 22.47 29.39 15.73
N LYS A 378 22.64 28.52 16.74
CA LYS A 378 23.95 28.00 17.15
C LYS A 378 24.65 27.27 16.00
N HIS A 379 23.91 26.49 15.22
CA HIS A 379 24.47 25.55 14.23
C HIS A 379 24.26 25.91 12.76
N LYS A 380 23.50 26.96 12.43
CA LYS A 380 23.15 27.31 11.03
C LYS A 380 24.35 27.47 10.11
N GLU A 381 25.51 27.87 10.61
CA GLU A 381 26.74 27.99 9.82
C GLU A 381 27.24 26.63 9.28
N SER A 382 26.88 25.52 9.94
CA SER A 382 27.18 24.15 9.46
C SER A 382 26.49 23.82 8.13
N LEU A 383 25.40 24.53 7.76
CA LEU A 383 24.74 24.37 6.48
C LEU A 383 25.65 24.73 5.30
N LYS A 384 26.66 25.58 5.52
CA LYS A 384 27.63 25.98 4.49
C LYS A 384 28.78 24.98 4.32
N SER A 385 29.10 24.22 5.36
CA SER A 385 30.25 23.30 5.38
C SER A 385 29.89 21.86 5.03
N LYS A 386 28.60 21.49 5.07
CA LYS A 386 28.15 20.14 4.71
C LYS A 386 28.28 19.85 3.20
N PRO A 387 28.42 18.58 2.81
CA PRO A 387 28.24 18.17 1.41
C PRO A 387 26.84 18.55 0.91
N THR A 388 26.73 18.98 -0.35
CA THR A 388 25.47 19.47 -0.92
C THR A 388 24.33 18.44 -0.80
N THR A 389 24.62 17.17 -1.05
CA THR A 389 23.64 16.08 -1.03
C THR A 389 23.31 15.53 0.36
N ASP A 390 24.09 15.87 1.38
CA ASP A 390 23.88 15.37 2.74
C ASP A 390 22.88 16.27 3.47
N TYR A 391 21.90 15.68 4.13
CA TYR A 391 20.88 16.46 4.85
C TYR A 391 21.44 16.97 6.17
N SER A 392 21.19 18.24 6.47
CA SER A 392 21.55 18.78 7.78
C SER A 392 20.51 18.40 8.83
N THR A 393 20.96 18.02 10.02
CA THR A 393 20.08 17.80 11.18
C THR A 393 19.53 19.10 11.77
N CYS A 394 19.96 20.27 11.28
CA CYS A 394 19.31 21.55 11.61
C CYS A 394 17.82 21.57 11.19
N SER A 395 17.43 20.75 10.20
CA SER A 395 16.04 20.66 9.73
C SER A 395 15.09 20.30 10.85
N LYS A 396 15.54 19.47 11.79
CA LYS A 396 14.79 19.03 12.96
C LYS A 396 14.30 20.17 13.83
N PHE A 397 15.16 21.17 14.07
CA PHE A 397 14.80 22.34 14.85
C PHE A 397 13.78 23.22 14.12
N ILE A 398 13.89 23.31 12.78
CA ILE A 398 12.91 24.03 11.95
C ILE A 398 11.58 23.29 11.91
N LEU A 399 11.60 21.96 11.77
CA LEU A 399 10.40 21.12 11.77
C LEU A 399 9.69 21.16 13.11
N ASP A 400 10.40 21.14 14.24
CA ASP A 400 9.83 21.36 15.57
C ASP A 400 9.12 22.72 15.66
N LYS A 401 9.74 23.79 15.16
CA LYS A 401 9.08 25.10 15.06
C LYS A 401 7.83 25.07 14.20
N VAL A 402 7.89 24.45 13.02
CA VAL A 402 6.72 24.30 12.14
C VAL A 402 5.61 23.53 12.84
N GLN A 403 5.91 22.40 13.47
CA GLN A 403 4.94 21.60 14.21
C GLN A 403 4.33 22.38 15.37
N SER A 404 5.14 23.10 16.16
CA SER A 404 4.64 23.93 17.26
C SER A 404 3.72 25.07 16.81
N ILE A 405 3.89 25.58 15.58
CA ILE A 405 3.00 26.59 14.99
C ILE A 405 1.68 25.95 14.56
N LEU A 406 1.74 24.82 13.85
CA LEU A 406 0.57 24.17 13.27
C LEU A 406 -0.28 23.42 14.29
N PHE A 407 0.31 22.96 15.41
CA PHE A 407 -0.38 22.17 16.44
C PHE A 407 -0.66 22.95 17.73
N LYS A 408 -0.49 24.27 17.72
CA LYS A 408 -0.45 25.11 18.92
C LYS A 408 -1.74 25.13 19.76
N ASN A 409 -2.91 24.76 19.21
CA ASN A 409 -4.21 25.02 19.86
C ASN A 409 -5.33 23.97 19.70
N GLN A 410 -5.08 22.72 19.28
CA GLN A 410 -6.11 21.70 18.94
C GLN A 410 -7.14 22.13 17.85
N ASN A 411 -7.21 23.41 17.49
CA ASN A 411 -8.07 23.99 16.46
C ASN A 411 -7.36 24.06 15.10
N GLU A 412 -8.14 24.18 14.02
CA GLU A 412 -7.64 24.37 12.65
C GLU A 412 -6.71 25.60 12.59
N PRO A 413 -5.48 25.49 12.06
CA PRO A 413 -4.55 26.59 12.02
C PRO A 413 -5.07 27.68 11.09
N ILE A 414 -4.98 28.92 11.52
CA ILE A 414 -5.38 30.05 10.69
C ILE A 414 -4.40 30.22 9.53
N LEU A 415 -4.87 30.83 8.44
CA LEU A 415 -4.09 31.02 7.21
C LEU A 415 -2.71 31.68 7.45
N LYS A 416 -2.63 32.60 8.42
CA LYS A 416 -1.38 33.24 8.85
C LYS A 416 -0.35 32.23 9.36
N ASP A 417 -0.77 31.26 10.16
CA ASP A 417 0.12 30.26 10.77
C ASP A 417 0.66 29.30 9.71
N VAL A 418 -0.20 28.89 8.76
CA VAL A 418 0.20 28.10 7.60
C VAL A 418 1.25 28.85 6.76
N LEU A 419 1.00 30.11 6.42
CA LEU A 419 1.94 30.91 5.63
C LEU A 419 3.27 31.20 6.36
N LEU A 420 3.23 31.31 7.69
CA LEU A 420 4.44 31.40 8.51
C LEU A 420 5.26 30.11 8.42
N ALA A 421 4.61 28.95 8.54
CA ALA A 421 5.27 27.65 8.38
C ALA A 421 5.87 27.47 6.98
N VAL A 422 5.15 27.83 5.91
CA VAL A 422 5.68 27.83 4.54
C VAL A 422 6.87 28.78 4.41
N SER A 423 6.83 29.96 5.04
CA SER A 423 7.96 30.89 5.06
C SER A 423 9.21 30.26 5.69
N LEU A 424 9.06 29.57 6.83
CA LEU A 424 10.18 28.88 7.48
C LEU A 424 10.78 27.81 6.57
N LEU A 425 9.93 26.96 5.98
CA LEU A 425 10.35 25.86 5.13
C LEU A 425 10.99 26.33 3.81
N GLU A 426 10.42 27.33 3.13
CA GLU A 426 11.02 27.87 1.90
C GLU A 426 12.42 28.46 2.14
N ASN A 427 12.59 29.22 3.23
CA ASN A 427 13.90 29.79 3.53
C ASN A 427 14.90 28.69 3.88
N TYR A 428 14.50 27.68 4.65
CA TYR A 428 15.37 26.56 4.98
C TYR A 428 15.71 25.70 3.75
N GLN A 429 14.74 25.39 2.88
CA GLN A 429 14.97 24.60 1.67
C GLN A 429 15.94 25.30 0.71
N ARG A 430 16.01 26.63 0.70
CA ARG A 430 17.05 27.34 -0.07
C ARG A 430 18.46 27.10 0.46
N LEU A 431 18.59 26.85 1.77
CA LEU A 431 19.86 26.55 2.44
C LEU A 431 20.20 25.05 2.37
N ASP A 432 19.19 24.18 2.39
CA ASP A 432 19.34 22.73 2.25
C ASP A 432 18.37 22.12 1.20
N PRO A 433 18.64 22.30 -0.10
CA PRO A 433 17.68 21.98 -1.18
C PRO A 433 17.29 20.51 -1.28
N HIS A 434 18.19 19.62 -0.86
CA HIS A 434 17.96 18.19 -0.95
C HIS A 434 17.25 17.61 0.29
N ASN A 435 17.01 18.41 1.33
CA ASN A 435 16.39 17.94 2.56
C ASN A 435 14.99 17.41 2.29
N PHE A 436 14.82 16.10 2.49
CA PHE A 436 13.59 15.39 2.15
C PHE A 436 12.44 15.77 3.07
N ASP A 437 12.66 15.78 4.39
CA ASP A 437 11.60 15.98 5.38
C ASP A 437 10.96 17.37 5.29
N THR A 438 11.78 18.41 5.12
CA THR A 438 11.27 19.78 4.93
C THR A 438 10.60 19.95 3.58
N GLY A 439 11.10 19.29 2.54
CA GLY A 439 10.46 19.30 1.22
C GLY A 439 9.10 18.62 1.23
N VAL A 440 8.96 17.47 1.90
CA VAL A 440 7.67 16.78 2.06
C VAL A 440 6.67 17.63 2.83
N CYS A 441 7.09 18.24 3.94
CA CYS A 441 6.24 19.14 4.72
C CYS A 441 5.79 20.34 3.86
N LEU A 442 6.70 20.92 3.07
CA LEU A 442 6.42 22.06 2.19
C LEU A 442 5.43 21.70 1.07
N ILE A 443 5.58 20.53 0.43
CA ILE A 443 4.60 20.02 -0.54
C ILE A 443 3.22 19.93 0.10
N SER A 444 3.13 19.32 1.28
CA SER A 444 1.85 19.16 1.98
C SER A 444 1.20 20.48 2.33
N LEU A 445 1.96 21.50 2.73
CA LEU A 445 1.42 22.83 3.00
C LEU A 445 1.00 23.56 1.72
N TYR A 446 1.72 23.40 0.61
CA TYR A 446 1.24 23.94 -0.68
C TYR A 446 -0.03 23.24 -1.15
N MET A 447 -0.12 21.92 -0.99
CA MET A 447 -1.34 21.15 -1.28
C MET A 447 -2.49 21.64 -0.40
N HIS A 448 -2.23 21.84 0.90
CA HIS A 448 -3.21 22.43 1.81
C HIS A 448 -3.67 23.80 1.30
N LEU A 449 -2.78 24.71 0.94
CA LEU A 449 -3.13 26.03 0.39
C LEU A 449 -3.83 25.98 -0.99
N GLY A 450 -3.97 24.82 -1.63
CA GLY A 450 -4.48 24.69 -2.99
C GLY A 450 -3.48 25.11 -4.07
N CYS A 451 -2.20 25.31 -3.72
CA CYS A 451 -1.11 25.71 -4.62
C CYS A 451 -0.52 24.51 -5.39
N VAL A 452 -1.37 23.71 -6.03
CA VAL A 452 -0.99 22.43 -6.66
C VAL A 452 0.18 22.55 -7.64
N PRO A 453 0.27 23.57 -8.53
CA PRO A 453 1.43 23.74 -9.41
C PRO A 453 2.79 23.89 -8.68
N LEU A 454 2.83 24.59 -7.54
CA LEU A 454 4.05 24.75 -6.74
C LEU A 454 4.41 23.46 -6.00
N ALA A 455 3.41 22.78 -5.43
CA ALA A 455 3.59 21.47 -4.83
C ALA A 455 4.18 20.48 -5.85
N PHE A 456 3.63 20.46 -7.06
CA PHE A 456 4.07 19.56 -8.12
C PHE A 456 5.50 19.85 -8.59
N SER A 457 5.88 21.12 -8.74
CA SER A 457 7.25 21.47 -9.14
C SER A 457 8.30 20.95 -8.16
N LEU A 458 8.01 21.03 -6.85
CA LEU A 458 8.88 20.50 -5.81
C LEU A 458 8.83 18.97 -5.78
N PHE A 459 7.64 18.38 -5.96
CA PHE A 459 7.47 16.92 -6.02
C PHE A 459 8.31 16.25 -7.10
N LEU A 460 8.46 16.90 -8.27
CA LEU A 460 9.27 16.37 -9.37
C LEU A 460 10.76 16.21 -9.01
N GLU A 461 11.27 16.98 -8.04
CA GLU A 461 12.66 16.89 -7.60
C GLU A 461 12.96 15.56 -6.89
N PHE A 462 11.95 14.95 -6.26
CA PHE A 462 12.08 13.67 -5.56
C PHE A 462 12.20 12.46 -6.49
N LYS A 463 11.80 12.58 -7.76
CA LYS A 463 11.94 11.52 -8.79
C LYS A 463 11.38 10.16 -8.34
N SER A 464 10.18 10.17 -7.72
CA SER A 464 9.48 8.96 -7.26
C SER A 464 9.37 7.89 -8.34
N LYS A 465 9.73 6.64 -8.01
CA LYS A 465 9.73 5.48 -8.92
C LYS A 465 9.36 4.18 -8.21
N ASN A 466 8.83 3.23 -8.99
CA ASN A 466 8.53 1.86 -8.54
C ASN A 466 7.65 1.84 -7.29
N MET A 467 8.09 1.19 -6.20
CA MET A 467 7.30 1.07 -4.96
C MET A 467 6.94 2.43 -4.33
N GLN A 468 7.73 3.48 -4.59
CA GLN A 468 7.42 4.82 -4.09
C GLN A 468 6.10 5.36 -4.68
N ILE A 469 5.68 4.87 -5.86
CA ILE A 469 4.38 5.22 -6.45
C ILE A 469 3.23 4.75 -5.54
N ASP A 470 3.43 3.66 -4.80
CA ASP A 470 2.41 3.12 -3.90
C ASP A 470 2.47 3.75 -2.50
N SER A 471 3.67 4.15 -2.06
CA SER A 471 3.90 4.59 -0.68
C SER A 471 4.05 6.10 -0.49
N PHE A 472 4.36 6.88 -1.55
CA PHE A 472 4.72 8.30 -1.46
C PHE A 472 3.82 9.22 -2.31
N ASP A 473 3.46 8.79 -3.52
CA ASP A 473 2.71 9.61 -4.48
C ASP A 473 1.33 10.07 -3.97
N TYR A 474 0.78 9.42 -2.94
CA TYR A 474 -0.47 9.83 -2.30
C TYR A 474 -0.44 11.28 -1.79
N ILE A 475 0.72 11.82 -1.43
CA ILE A 475 0.89 13.21 -0.98
C ILE A 475 0.48 14.19 -2.09
N MET A 476 0.73 13.83 -3.35
CA MET A 476 0.50 14.69 -4.49
C MET A 476 -0.84 14.38 -5.19
N PHE A 477 -1.26 13.12 -5.21
CA PHE A 477 -2.38 12.65 -6.02
C PHE A 477 -3.64 12.27 -5.24
N SER A 478 -3.69 12.45 -3.93
CA SER A 478 -4.96 12.37 -3.21
C SER A 478 -5.91 13.47 -3.71
N ARG A 479 -7.15 13.11 -4.07
CA ARG A 479 -8.19 14.04 -4.56
C ARG A 479 -7.81 14.82 -5.83
N TYR A 480 -6.89 14.33 -6.66
CA TYR A 480 -6.37 15.13 -7.78
C TYR A 480 -7.46 15.58 -8.77
N SER A 481 -8.55 14.81 -8.92
CA SER A 481 -9.66 15.16 -9.82
C SER A 481 -10.44 16.39 -9.36
N THR A 482 -10.38 16.71 -8.06
CA THR A 482 -11.10 17.81 -7.42
C THR A 482 -10.15 18.88 -6.84
N LEU A 483 -8.84 18.75 -7.03
CA LEU A 483 -7.86 19.79 -6.66
C LEU A 483 -7.30 20.51 -7.90
N PHE A 484 -6.83 19.77 -8.90
CA PHE A 484 -6.23 20.38 -10.11
C PHE A 484 -6.45 19.51 -11.36
N PRO A 485 -7.65 19.53 -11.95
CA PRO A 485 -8.04 18.68 -13.09
C PRO A 485 -7.48 19.16 -14.44
N SER A 486 -6.17 19.39 -14.55
CA SER A 486 -5.51 19.88 -15.77
C SER A 486 -4.93 18.76 -16.62
N LYS A 487 -5.68 18.26 -17.61
CA LYS A 487 -5.26 17.13 -18.47
C LYS A 487 -3.98 17.38 -19.26
N ASP A 488 -3.82 18.60 -19.76
CA ASP A 488 -2.71 18.97 -20.63
C ASP A 488 -1.43 19.29 -19.85
N SER A 489 -1.54 19.43 -18.52
CA SER A 489 -0.40 19.66 -17.65
C SER A 489 0.42 18.38 -17.43
N ASP A 490 1.71 18.56 -17.17
CA ASP A 490 2.61 17.47 -16.83
C ASP A 490 2.21 16.77 -15.51
N PHE A 491 1.43 17.44 -14.65
CA PHE A 491 0.86 16.89 -13.42
C PHE A 491 0.06 15.61 -13.66
N LEU A 492 -0.92 15.65 -14.59
CA LEU A 492 -1.75 14.47 -14.89
C LEU A 492 -1.14 13.55 -15.96
N ARG A 493 -0.31 14.09 -16.86
CA ARG A 493 0.38 13.26 -17.87
C ARG A 493 1.40 12.33 -17.22
N GLY A 494 2.20 12.85 -16.28
CA GLY A 494 3.20 12.06 -15.54
C GLY A 494 2.57 10.94 -14.71
N LEU A 495 1.39 11.18 -14.12
CA LEU A 495 0.64 10.22 -13.32
C LEU A 495 0.20 8.97 -14.11
N LYS A 496 -0.39 9.18 -15.29
CA LYS A 496 -0.88 8.06 -16.13
C LYS A 496 0.27 7.14 -16.52
N ASP A 497 1.37 7.72 -16.99
CA ASP A 497 2.53 6.95 -17.44
C ASP A 497 3.24 6.24 -16.30
N SER A 498 3.38 6.85 -15.12
CA SER A 498 4.05 6.21 -13.98
C SER A 498 3.24 5.04 -13.42
N GLN A 499 1.94 5.20 -13.24
CA GLN A 499 1.07 4.22 -12.62
C GLN A 499 0.76 3.02 -13.52
N ASP A 500 0.44 3.27 -14.79
CA ASP A 500 0.15 2.17 -15.72
C ASP A 500 1.40 1.30 -15.89
N ARG A 501 2.59 1.91 -15.88
CA ARG A 501 3.85 1.16 -15.87
C ARG A 501 4.10 0.41 -14.56
N PHE A 502 3.69 0.94 -13.41
CA PHE A 502 3.96 0.28 -12.14
C PHE A 502 2.98 -0.86 -11.84
N TYR A 503 1.69 -0.57 -11.68
CA TYR A 503 0.73 -1.59 -11.23
C TYR A 503 0.51 -2.68 -12.29
N ARG A 504 0.24 -2.29 -13.55
CA ARG A 504 -0.02 -3.26 -14.61
C ARG A 504 1.23 -4.11 -14.89
N ALA A 505 2.40 -3.50 -15.07
CA ALA A 505 3.60 -4.28 -15.36
C ALA A 505 4.05 -5.13 -14.16
N SER A 506 3.80 -4.71 -12.93
CA SER A 506 4.09 -5.53 -11.74
C SER A 506 3.17 -6.75 -11.67
N MET A 507 1.88 -6.59 -11.97
CA MET A 507 0.93 -7.71 -12.02
C MET A 507 1.22 -8.67 -13.18
N GLU A 508 1.51 -8.15 -14.38
CA GLU A 508 1.83 -8.98 -15.55
C GLU A 508 3.12 -9.79 -15.37
N ARG A 509 4.15 -9.20 -14.73
CA ARG A 509 5.45 -9.89 -14.52
C ARG A 509 5.46 -10.82 -13.32
N TYR A 510 4.45 -10.77 -12.45
CA TYR A 510 4.41 -11.57 -11.22
C TYR A 510 4.50 -13.07 -11.51
N SER A 511 3.67 -13.60 -12.41
CA SER A 511 3.63 -15.04 -12.72
C SER A 511 4.99 -15.53 -13.26
N GLN A 512 5.65 -14.69 -14.08
CA GLN A 512 7.00 -14.95 -14.57
C GLN A 512 8.04 -14.98 -13.44
N PHE A 513 8.03 -14.01 -12.52
CA PHE A 513 8.96 -13.96 -11.39
C PHE A 513 8.75 -15.11 -10.42
N MET A 514 7.49 -15.45 -10.13
CA MET A 514 7.13 -16.60 -9.31
C MET A 514 7.65 -17.89 -9.90
N ARG A 515 7.42 -18.11 -11.21
CA ARG A 515 7.94 -19.29 -11.92
C ARG A 515 9.47 -19.34 -11.89
N LEU A 516 10.14 -18.20 -12.09
CA LEU A 516 11.60 -18.13 -12.05
C LEU A 516 12.15 -18.46 -10.65
N ALA A 517 11.55 -17.91 -9.60
CA ALA A 517 11.94 -18.16 -8.22
C ALA A 517 11.77 -19.65 -7.86
N LEU A 518 10.65 -20.25 -8.24
CA LEU A 518 10.38 -21.68 -8.05
C LEU A 518 11.36 -22.57 -8.80
N LYS A 519 11.66 -22.27 -10.07
CA LYS A 519 12.65 -23.01 -10.88
C LYS A 519 14.07 -22.88 -10.34
N LYS A 520 14.44 -21.70 -9.84
CA LYS A 520 15.76 -21.43 -9.23
C LYS A 520 15.86 -21.89 -7.77
N LYS A 521 14.83 -22.58 -7.24
CA LYS A 521 14.76 -23.05 -5.85
C LYS A 521 14.93 -21.92 -4.81
N ALA A 522 14.54 -20.70 -5.15
CA ALA A 522 14.56 -19.54 -4.25
C ALA A 522 13.32 -19.53 -3.34
N TYR A 523 13.09 -20.65 -2.64
CA TYR A 523 11.86 -20.93 -1.92
C TYR A 523 11.56 -19.94 -0.78
N SER A 524 12.59 -19.41 -0.11
CA SER A 524 12.42 -18.43 0.98
C SER A 524 11.79 -17.11 0.53
N LYS A 525 11.76 -16.83 -0.77
CA LYS A 525 11.16 -15.60 -1.34
C LYS A 525 9.72 -15.79 -1.80
N ILE A 526 9.26 -17.03 -1.94
CA ILE A 526 7.96 -17.36 -2.56
C ILE A 526 6.78 -16.75 -1.80
N LEU A 527 6.72 -16.95 -0.48
CA LEU A 527 5.65 -16.38 0.34
C LEU A 527 5.69 -14.84 0.34
N GLY A 528 6.89 -14.24 0.30
CA GLY A 528 7.05 -12.78 0.21
C GLY A 528 6.60 -12.22 -1.14
N LEU A 529 6.81 -12.94 -2.24
CA LEU A 529 6.28 -12.56 -3.56
C LEU A 529 4.75 -12.60 -3.59
N ILE A 530 4.14 -13.65 -3.02
CA ILE A 530 2.67 -13.76 -2.91
C ILE A 530 2.12 -12.59 -2.09
N GLU A 531 2.72 -12.31 -0.93
CA GLU A 531 2.34 -11.20 -0.06
C GLU A 531 2.49 -9.84 -0.77
N PHE A 532 3.58 -9.63 -1.50
CA PHE A 532 3.79 -8.40 -2.27
C PHE A 532 2.73 -8.20 -3.35
N ARG A 533 2.38 -9.26 -4.10
CA ARG A 533 1.31 -9.19 -5.10
C ARG A 533 -0.03 -8.88 -4.44
N ASP A 534 -0.38 -9.59 -3.37
CA ASP A 534 -1.63 -9.40 -2.65
C ASP A 534 -1.77 -7.94 -2.17
N ARG A 535 -0.73 -7.42 -1.51
CA ARG A 535 -0.69 -6.03 -1.04
C ARG A 535 -0.80 -5.00 -2.15
N LEU A 536 -0.20 -5.25 -3.32
CA LEU A 536 -0.33 -4.35 -4.47
C LEU A 536 -1.71 -4.45 -5.14
N GLN A 537 -2.30 -5.64 -5.24
CA GLN A 537 -3.63 -5.83 -5.83
C GLN A 537 -4.70 -5.15 -4.98
N ARG A 538 -4.53 -5.20 -3.66
CA ARG A 538 -5.42 -4.59 -2.66
C ARG A 538 -5.02 -3.15 -2.32
N SER A 539 -4.00 -2.57 -2.96
CA SER A 539 -3.46 -1.26 -2.56
C SER A 539 -4.51 -0.15 -2.57
N SER A 540 -4.67 0.54 -1.45
CA SER A 540 -5.51 1.73 -1.33
C SER A 540 -5.16 2.80 -2.37
N MET A 541 -3.88 2.98 -2.67
CA MET A 541 -3.44 3.94 -3.70
C MET A 541 -3.93 3.53 -5.09
N LYS A 542 -3.81 2.25 -5.47
CA LYS A 542 -4.32 1.73 -6.75
C LYS A 542 -5.83 1.99 -6.90
N TRP A 543 -6.60 1.66 -5.86
CA TRP A 543 -8.06 1.79 -5.87
C TRP A 543 -8.52 3.26 -5.84
N MET A 544 -7.83 4.09 -5.05
CA MET A 544 -8.06 5.54 -5.03
C MET A 544 -7.88 6.13 -6.42
N MET A 545 -6.79 5.79 -7.07
CA MET A 545 -6.48 6.27 -8.42
C MET A 545 -7.49 5.81 -9.45
N SER A 546 -8.05 4.60 -9.29
CA SER A 546 -9.04 4.05 -10.19
C SER A 546 -10.33 4.88 -10.19
N TYR A 547 -10.87 5.20 -9.01
CA TYR A 547 -12.06 6.06 -8.94
C TYR A 547 -11.74 7.51 -9.33
N GLU A 548 -10.60 8.07 -8.93
CA GLU A 548 -10.21 9.45 -9.29
C GLU A 548 -10.09 9.63 -10.81
N ARG A 549 -9.63 8.60 -11.54
CA ARG A 549 -9.57 8.62 -13.02
C ARG A 549 -10.96 8.67 -13.63
N LEU A 550 -11.90 7.90 -13.07
CA LEU A 550 -13.30 7.93 -13.49
C LEU A 550 -13.93 9.30 -13.21
N GLN A 551 -13.65 9.88 -12.04
CA GLN A 551 -14.08 11.22 -11.64
C GLN A 551 -13.57 12.30 -12.60
N LEU A 552 -12.28 12.32 -12.88
CA LEU A 552 -11.68 13.22 -13.88
C LEU A 552 -12.31 13.01 -15.26
N ALA A 553 -12.46 11.76 -15.71
CA ALA A 553 -13.06 11.47 -17.00
C ALA A 553 -14.51 11.99 -17.10
N ARG A 554 -15.30 11.94 -16.02
CA ARG A 554 -16.63 12.56 -15.96
C ARG A 554 -16.55 14.07 -16.04
N LEU A 555 -15.72 14.67 -15.21
CA LEU A 555 -15.57 16.12 -15.12
C LEU A 555 -15.23 16.73 -16.48
N CYS A 556 -14.39 16.04 -17.26
CA CYS A 556 -13.93 16.51 -18.56
C CYS A 556 -14.62 15.85 -19.77
N ASN A 557 -15.73 15.13 -19.56
CA ASN A 557 -16.52 14.46 -20.62
C ASN A 557 -15.74 13.46 -21.50
N ASP A 558 -14.75 12.76 -20.94
CA ASP A 558 -14.01 11.70 -21.65
C ASP A 558 -14.80 10.38 -21.72
N LYS A 559 -14.31 9.48 -22.59
CA LYS A 559 -14.75 8.08 -22.62
C LYS A 559 -14.33 7.37 -21.33
N LYS A 560 -15.25 6.58 -20.78
CA LYS A 560 -15.10 5.89 -19.48
C LYS A 560 -15.14 4.37 -19.57
N SER A 561 -15.49 3.80 -20.74
CA SER A 561 -15.71 2.35 -20.93
C SER A 561 -14.54 1.52 -20.42
N ASP A 562 -13.32 1.88 -20.82
CA ASP A 562 -12.13 1.08 -20.55
C ASP A 562 -11.73 1.17 -19.07
N LEU A 563 -11.97 2.34 -18.45
CA LEU A 563 -11.75 2.55 -17.03
C LEU A 563 -12.75 1.75 -16.18
N LEU A 564 -14.03 1.73 -16.58
CA LEU A 564 -15.06 0.93 -15.92
C LEU A 564 -14.79 -0.56 -16.07
N HIS A 565 -14.40 -1.02 -17.27
CA HIS A 565 -14.01 -2.41 -17.50
C HIS A 565 -12.85 -2.83 -16.58
N THR A 566 -11.83 -1.98 -16.47
CA THR A 566 -10.68 -2.23 -15.57
C THR A 566 -11.15 -2.32 -14.11
N LEU A 567 -12.05 -1.42 -13.68
CA LEU A 567 -12.60 -1.45 -12.33
C LEU A 567 -13.34 -2.76 -12.02
N HIS A 568 -14.19 -3.23 -12.96
CA HIS A 568 -14.89 -4.51 -12.83
C HIS A 568 -13.91 -5.69 -12.76
N ASP A 569 -12.89 -5.72 -13.62
CA ASP A 569 -11.87 -6.78 -13.59
C ASP A 569 -11.10 -6.79 -12.27
N ASP A 570 -10.71 -5.62 -11.77
CA ASP A 570 -10.00 -5.50 -10.51
C ASP A 570 -10.84 -6.02 -9.33
N PHE A 571 -12.16 -5.78 -9.32
CA PHE A 571 -13.06 -6.35 -8.32
C PHE A 571 -13.14 -7.88 -8.44
N ARG A 572 -13.25 -8.43 -9.66
CA ARG A 572 -13.24 -9.88 -9.86
C ARG A 572 -11.98 -10.53 -9.31
N TYR A 573 -10.82 -9.91 -9.53
CA TYR A 573 -9.55 -10.40 -8.97
C TYR A 573 -9.48 -10.30 -7.44
N LEU A 574 -10.10 -9.28 -6.82
CA LEU A 574 -10.21 -9.23 -5.35
C LEU A 574 -11.09 -10.36 -4.81
N GLU A 575 -12.24 -10.59 -5.44
CA GLU A 575 -13.15 -11.66 -5.04
C GLU A 575 -12.52 -13.04 -5.19
N ALA A 576 -11.85 -13.29 -6.31
CA ALA A 576 -11.10 -14.52 -6.54
C ALA A 576 -9.99 -14.72 -5.48
N GLY A 577 -9.34 -13.64 -5.06
CA GLY A 577 -8.33 -13.65 -3.99
C GLY A 577 -8.89 -13.89 -2.59
N GLY A 578 -10.21 -13.71 -2.39
CA GLY A 578 -10.89 -14.05 -1.16
C GLY A 578 -10.96 -12.95 -0.11
N SER A 579 -10.56 -11.72 -0.44
CA SER A 579 -10.64 -10.57 0.47
C SER A 579 -10.94 -9.30 -0.29
N LEU A 580 -12.02 -8.62 0.12
CA LEU A 580 -12.40 -7.31 -0.39
C LEU A 580 -11.76 -6.15 0.39
N LYS A 581 -10.92 -6.47 1.39
CA LYS A 581 -10.24 -5.46 2.20
C LYS A 581 -9.08 -4.83 1.45
N PHE A 582 -8.88 -3.54 1.62
CA PHE A 582 -7.74 -2.85 1.04
C PHE A 582 -6.48 -2.97 1.91
N SER A 583 -5.32 -2.77 1.28
CA SER A 583 -4.01 -2.70 1.90
C SER A 583 -3.55 -1.25 1.84
N ASP A 584 -3.44 -0.60 3.00
CA ASP A 584 -2.85 0.73 3.06
C ASP A 584 -1.33 0.62 3.08
N ASN A 585 -0.69 0.94 1.95
CA ASN A 585 0.76 0.93 1.78
C ASN A 585 1.37 2.34 1.82
N ARG A 586 0.57 3.37 2.13
CA ARG A 586 1.04 4.76 2.24
C ARG A 586 1.97 4.90 3.44
N ASP A 587 3.09 5.61 3.23
CA ASP A 587 4.07 5.83 4.27
C ASP A 587 3.73 7.06 5.09
N TRP A 588 2.99 6.87 6.19
CA TRP A 588 2.65 7.98 7.10
C TRP A 588 3.82 8.44 7.96
N THR A 589 4.91 7.66 8.04
CA THR A 589 6.07 8.00 8.87
C THR A 589 6.83 9.22 8.35
N LEU A 590 6.59 9.61 7.10
CA LEU A 590 7.12 10.80 6.44
C LEU A 590 6.76 12.12 7.16
N PHE A 591 5.69 12.14 7.94
CA PHE A 591 5.25 13.32 8.70
C PHE A 591 5.68 13.29 10.17
N GLY A 592 6.46 12.29 10.57
CA GLY A 592 6.89 12.06 11.95
C GLY A 592 5.99 11.06 12.70
N SER A 593 6.46 10.63 13.87
CA SER A 593 5.84 9.53 14.63
C SER A 593 4.44 9.80 15.17
N ASN A 594 4.02 11.07 15.25
CA ASN A 594 2.75 11.47 15.84
C ASN A 594 1.60 11.52 14.82
N VAL A 595 1.93 11.47 13.52
CA VAL A 595 0.96 11.51 12.43
C VAL A 595 0.68 10.09 11.97
N THR A 596 -0.59 9.70 11.99
CA THR A 596 -1.03 8.39 11.50
C THR A 596 -2.27 8.56 10.64
N LYS A 597 -2.66 7.52 9.89
CA LYS A 597 -3.88 7.54 9.07
C LYS A 597 -5.16 7.86 9.88
N ASP A 598 -5.16 7.54 11.18
CA ASP A 598 -6.30 7.70 12.08
C ASP A 598 -6.18 8.99 12.92
N ASN A 599 -5.04 9.67 12.86
CA ASN A 599 -4.75 10.90 13.58
C ASN A 599 -3.98 11.86 12.66
N LEU A 600 -4.73 12.57 11.81
CA LEU A 600 -4.22 13.55 10.87
C LEU A 600 -4.44 14.96 11.41
N PRO A 601 -3.43 15.84 11.35
CA PRO A 601 -3.66 17.26 11.58
C PRO A 601 -4.47 17.86 10.44
N SER A 602 -5.20 18.94 10.71
CA SER A 602 -6.10 19.58 9.74
C SER A 602 -5.39 20.11 8.47
N THR A 603 -4.09 20.42 8.57
CA THR A 603 -3.27 20.77 7.40
C THR A 603 -3.12 19.62 6.41
N LEU A 604 -3.32 18.37 6.86
CA LEU A 604 -3.26 17.15 6.05
C LEU A 604 -4.64 16.57 5.75
N ASP A 605 -5.74 17.26 6.04
CA ASP A 605 -7.11 16.75 5.83
C ASP A 605 -7.40 16.31 4.39
N TYR A 606 -6.73 16.91 3.40
CA TYR A 606 -6.88 16.49 2.00
C TYR A 606 -6.43 15.04 1.75
N LEU A 607 -5.57 14.50 2.62
CA LEU A 607 -5.09 13.12 2.63
C LEU A 607 -6.01 12.17 3.40
N ASN A 608 -7.04 12.68 4.08
CA ASN A 608 -7.98 11.87 4.86
C ASN A 608 -8.90 11.08 3.90
N ILE A 609 -8.36 9.95 3.46
CA ILE A 609 -8.99 8.99 2.57
C ILE A 609 -8.73 7.62 3.19
N ASN A 610 -9.77 7.04 3.77
CA ASN A 610 -9.71 5.71 4.38
C ASN A 610 -10.25 4.64 3.42
N GLU A 611 -10.16 3.38 3.83
CA GLU A 611 -10.65 2.23 3.04
C GLU A 611 -12.12 2.37 2.65
N GLN A 612 -12.96 2.84 3.58
CA GLN A 612 -14.39 3.02 3.37
C GLN A 612 -14.67 4.15 2.36
N THR A 613 -13.94 5.28 2.44
CA THR A 613 -13.97 6.38 1.45
C THR A 613 -13.68 5.87 0.04
N ILE A 614 -12.67 5.01 -0.12
CA ILE A 614 -12.27 4.45 -1.42
C ILE A 614 -13.37 3.52 -1.94
N ALA A 615 -13.87 2.61 -1.10
CA ALA A 615 -14.91 1.65 -1.48
C ALA A 615 -16.20 2.36 -1.89
N LEU A 616 -16.67 3.32 -1.08
CA LEU A 616 -17.87 4.11 -1.37
C LEU A 616 -17.72 4.92 -2.66
N ASN A 617 -16.55 5.49 -2.95
CA ASN A 617 -16.32 6.17 -4.23
C ASN A 617 -16.34 5.20 -5.41
N CYS A 618 -15.77 4.00 -5.30
CA CYS A 618 -15.87 2.98 -6.35
C CYS A 618 -17.33 2.56 -6.58
N ILE A 619 -18.10 2.32 -5.50
CA ILE A 619 -19.53 2.00 -5.57
C ILE A 619 -20.32 3.14 -6.22
N LYS A 620 -20.00 4.40 -5.90
CA LYS A 620 -20.59 5.58 -6.55
C LYS A 620 -20.39 5.55 -8.07
N GLU A 621 -19.21 5.17 -8.54
CA GLU A 621 -18.94 5.01 -9.98
C GLU A 621 -19.79 3.91 -10.64
N LEU A 622 -19.90 2.76 -9.98
CA LEU A 622 -20.72 1.64 -10.46
C LEU A 622 -22.22 2.00 -10.49
N MET A 623 -22.71 2.72 -9.48
CA MET A 623 -24.09 3.25 -9.48
C MET A 623 -24.32 4.20 -10.66
N ILE A 624 -23.36 5.10 -10.93
CA ILE A 624 -23.42 6.03 -12.06
C ILE A 624 -23.47 5.29 -13.41
N GLU A 625 -22.72 4.19 -13.56
CA GLU A 625 -22.76 3.32 -14.74
C GLU A 625 -24.13 2.64 -14.92
N ALA A 626 -24.75 2.20 -13.83
CA ALA A 626 -26.01 1.44 -13.84
C ALA A 626 -27.27 2.31 -14.08
N ILE A 627 -27.24 3.59 -13.72
CA ILE A 627 -28.39 4.52 -13.82
C ILE A 627 -28.97 4.62 -15.25
N PRO A 628 -28.16 4.82 -16.32
CA PRO A 628 -28.65 4.91 -17.69
C PRO A 628 -29.36 3.65 -18.21
N THR A 629 -28.95 2.46 -17.78
CA THR A 629 -29.42 1.16 -18.30
C THR A 629 -30.62 0.59 -17.53
N LYS A 630 -31.12 1.30 -16.51
CA LYS A 630 -32.14 0.82 -15.56
C LYS A 630 -31.72 -0.43 -14.78
N GLN A 631 -30.43 -0.64 -14.56
CA GLN A 631 -29.95 -1.65 -13.62
C GLN A 631 -30.10 -1.12 -12.19
N VAL A 632 -31.34 -0.93 -11.76
CA VAL A 632 -31.68 -0.61 -10.36
C VAL A 632 -31.56 -1.89 -9.56
N ASN A 633 -30.95 -1.84 -8.38
CA ASN A 633 -30.71 -3.00 -7.52
C ASN A 633 -29.89 -4.09 -8.22
N ASP A 634 -28.78 -3.68 -8.83
CA ASP A 634 -27.78 -4.61 -9.30
C ASP A 634 -27.21 -5.38 -8.10
N GLU A 635 -27.30 -6.72 -8.14
CA GLU A 635 -26.94 -7.61 -7.04
C GLU A 635 -25.47 -7.43 -6.63
N PHE A 636 -24.58 -7.17 -7.60
CA PHE A 636 -23.17 -6.94 -7.34
C PHE A 636 -22.95 -5.64 -6.57
N ILE A 637 -23.53 -4.53 -7.04
CA ILE A 637 -23.41 -3.21 -6.39
C ILE A 637 -24.00 -3.24 -4.97
N ASP A 638 -25.17 -3.87 -4.80
CA ASP A 638 -25.88 -3.92 -3.53
C ASP A 638 -25.15 -4.77 -2.48
N ARG A 639 -24.53 -5.88 -2.91
CA ARG A 639 -23.68 -6.70 -2.06
C ARG A 639 -22.44 -5.92 -1.61
N LEU A 640 -21.72 -5.29 -2.54
CA LEU A 640 -20.54 -4.48 -2.22
C LEU A 640 -20.87 -3.36 -1.23
N LEU A 641 -22.01 -2.69 -1.42
CA LEU A 641 -22.46 -1.65 -0.49
C LEU A 641 -22.70 -2.24 0.91
N THR A 642 -23.41 -3.36 0.99
CA THR A 642 -23.73 -4.01 2.27
C THR A 642 -22.47 -4.46 3.03
N GLU A 643 -21.50 -5.05 2.32
CA GLU A 643 -20.19 -5.44 2.86
C GLU A 643 -19.40 -4.21 3.34
N THR A 644 -19.37 -3.14 2.54
CA THR A 644 -18.70 -1.87 2.87
C THR A 644 -19.31 -1.19 4.10
N LEU A 645 -20.63 -1.29 4.29
CA LEU A 645 -21.31 -0.75 5.47
C LEU A 645 -21.03 -1.58 6.73
N SER A 646 -20.69 -2.87 6.59
CA SER A 646 -20.35 -3.76 7.71
C SER A 646 -21.42 -3.72 8.83
N GLY A 647 -22.70 -3.67 8.45
CA GLY A 647 -23.84 -3.61 9.38
C GLY A 647 -24.16 -2.24 9.96
N LYS A 648 -23.42 -1.18 9.63
CA LYS A 648 -23.75 0.21 9.99
C LYS A 648 -24.86 0.77 9.12
N GLU A 649 -25.59 1.76 9.63
CA GLU A 649 -26.51 2.55 8.80
C GLU A 649 -25.73 3.36 7.76
N LEU A 650 -26.31 3.53 6.56
CA LEU A 650 -25.68 4.25 5.45
C LEU A 650 -25.24 5.66 5.87
N GLN A 651 -26.13 6.40 6.53
CA GLN A 651 -25.86 7.79 6.91
C GLN A 651 -24.65 7.89 7.87
N THR A 652 -24.60 7.03 8.89
CA THR A 652 -23.45 6.97 9.82
C THR A 652 -22.14 6.60 9.11
N ALA A 653 -22.20 5.69 8.14
CA ALA A 653 -21.01 5.32 7.36
C ALA A 653 -20.51 6.48 6.49
N LEU A 654 -21.41 7.26 5.89
CA LEU A 654 -21.05 8.43 5.09
C LEU A 654 -20.44 9.52 5.97
N GLU A 655 -21.04 9.83 7.13
CA GLU A 655 -20.52 10.82 8.09
C GLU A 655 -19.12 10.50 8.61
N GLN A 656 -18.77 9.21 8.71
CA GLN A 656 -17.44 8.76 9.11
C GLN A 656 -16.40 8.77 7.98
N SER A 657 -16.84 8.80 6.72
CA SER A 657 -15.97 8.55 5.55
C SER A 657 -15.83 9.74 4.60
N PHE A 658 -16.78 10.66 4.63
CA PHE A 658 -16.90 11.78 3.69
C PHE A 658 -17.04 13.10 4.42
N ASP A 659 -16.62 14.18 3.74
CA ASP A 659 -17.02 15.51 4.11
C ASP A 659 -18.47 15.80 3.65
N GLU A 660 -19.00 16.97 4.00
CA GLU A 660 -20.39 17.33 3.68
C GLU A 660 -20.68 17.26 2.17
N ILE A 661 -19.70 17.62 1.32
CA ILE A 661 -19.93 17.71 -0.12
C ILE A 661 -19.83 16.34 -0.82
N ASP A 662 -18.89 15.49 -0.39
CA ASP A 662 -18.77 14.11 -0.86
C ASP A 662 -20.02 13.30 -0.45
N MET A 663 -20.51 13.49 0.78
CA MET A 663 -21.74 12.87 1.27
C MET A 663 -22.95 13.31 0.46
N TRP A 664 -23.10 14.60 0.18
CA TRP A 664 -24.15 15.12 -0.69
C TRP A 664 -24.10 14.48 -2.08
N SER A 665 -22.92 14.45 -2.70
CA SER A 665 -22.72 13.85 -4.03
C SER A 665 -23.09 12.37 -4.04
N PHE A 666 -22.68 11.62 -3.02
CA PHE A 666 -23.02 10.20 -2.88
C PHE A 666 -24.54 10.01 -2.75
N ASN A 667 -25.20 10.75 -1.86
CA ASN A 667 -26.63 10.65 -1.62
C ASN A 667 -27.47 10.95 -2.88
N VAL A 668 -27.06 11.91 -3.70
CA VAL A 668 -27.69 12.22 -5.00
C VAL A 668 -27.68 11.00 -5.92
N PHE A 669 -26.53 10.34 -6.10
CA PHE A 669 -26.44 9.18 -6.98
C PHE A 669 -27.07 7.94 -6.39
N TYR A 670 -26.99 7.76 -5.07
CA TYR A 670 -27.66 6.69 -4.35
C TYR A 670 -29.19 6.78 -4.50
N ASP A 671 -29.78 7.97 -4.37
CA ASP A 671 -31.22 8.18 -4.57
C ASP A 671 -31.66 7.88 -6.01
N LEU A 672 -30.88 8.32 -7.00
CA LEU A 672 -31.12 7.97 -8.41
C LEU A 672 -31.04 6.48 -8.67
N TYR A 673 -30.06 5.80 -8.07
CA TYR A 673 -29.85 4.37 -8.23
C TYR A 673 -30.95 3.54 -7.54
N LYS A 674 -31.33 3.89 -6.30
CA LYS A 674 -32.30 3.12 -5.49
C LYS A 674 -33.75 3.48 -5.70
N THR A 675 -34.08 4.75 -5.89
CA THR A 675 -35.48 5.24 -5.89
C THR A 675 -35.89 5.92 -7.20
N ASP A 676 -35.03 5.87 -8.23
CA ASP A 676 -35.20 6.61 -9.49
C ASP A 676 -35.32 8.14 -9.28
N GLY A 677 -34.69 8.66 -8.22
CA GLY A 677 -34.57 10.10 -7.96
C GLY A 677 -35.76 10.72 -7.22
N SER A 678 -36.48 9.96 -6.39
CA SER A 678 -37.67 10.46 -5.68
C SER A 678 -37.37 11.65 -4.74
N LYS A 679 -36.14 11.77 -4.25
CA LYS A 679 -35.66 12.85 -3.36
C LYS A 679 -34.65 13.76 -4.05
N LEU A 680 -34.47 13.65 -5.37
CA LEU A 680 -33.48 14.42 -6.12
C LEU A 680 -33.68 15.93 -5.93
N THR A 681 -34.92 16.41 -6.04
CA THR A 681 -35.23 17.85 -5.92
C THR A 681 -34.96 18.39 -4.51
N SER A 682 -35.18 17.60 -3.45
CA SER A 682 -34.75 17.99 -2.09
C SER A 682 -33.24 18.08 -1.99
N HIS A 683 -32.51 17.05 -2.45
CA HIS A 683 -31.04 17.07 -2.41
C HIS A 683 -30.42 18.25 -3.18
N LEU A 684 -31.04 18.66 -4.30
CA LEU A 684 -30.59 19.81 -5.09
C LEU A 684 -30.90 21.16 -4.43
N ARG A 685 -31.90 21.24 -3.54
CA ARG A 685 -32.21 22.45 -2.76
C ARG A 685 -31.33 22.54 -1.51
N ASP A 686 -31.02 21.41 -0.89
CA ASP A 686 -30.22 21.31 0.34
C ASP A 686 -28.73 21.60 0.12
N ILE A 687 -28.27 21.67 -1.12
CA ILE A 687 -26.90 22.05 -1.43
C ILE A 687 -26.64 23.50 -0.98
N LYS A 688 -25.76 23.68 0.01
CA LYS A 688 -25.25 24.99 0.42
C LYS A 688 -24.55 25.63 -0.79
N THR A 689 -25.20 26.64 -1.38
CA THR A 689 -24.63 27.44 -2.49
C THR A 689 -23.62 28.47 -2.00
N GLU A 690 -23.68 28.81 -0.71
CA GLU A 690 -22.70 29.69 -0.09
C GLU A 690 -21.45 28.88 0.24
N THR A 691 -20.40 29.13 -0.54
CA THR A 691 -19.02 29.07 -0.07
C THR A 691 -18.90 30.05 1.12
N GLU A 692 -19.43 29.70 2.29
CA GLU A 692 -18.98 30.32 3.53
C GLU A 692 -17.51 29.93 3.70
N LEU A 693 -16.64 30.74 3.09
CA LEU A 693 -15.24 30.91 3.45
C LEU A 693 -14.40 29.62 3.48
N SER A 694 -14.59 28.69 2.54
CA SER A 694 -13.62 27.61 2.37
C SER A 694 -12.30 28.23 1.88
N THR A 695 -11.38 28.45 2.80
CA THR A 695 -9.99 28.75 2.49
C THR A 695 -9.30 27.48 2.00
N CYS A 696 -8.14 27.61 1.34
CA CYS A 696 -7.26 26.47 1.05
C CYS A 696 -7.85 25.48 0.00
N TRP A 697 -7.40 24.23 0.01
CA TRP A 697 -7.76 23.18 -0.93
C TRP A 697 -9.27 22.86 -0.99
N LYS A 698 -9.99 23.10 0.11
CA LYS A 698 -11.44 22.84 0.23
C LYS A 698 -12.23 23.66 -0.79
N LEU A 699 -11.76 24.86 -1.16
CA LEU A 699 -12.40 25.68 -2.20
C LEU A 699 -12.50 24.95 -3.54
N SER A 700 -11.37 24.44 -4.04
CA SER A 700 -11.33 23.71 -5.30
C SER A 700 -12.12 22.40 -5.19
N HIS A 701 -11.97 21.69 -4.07
CA HIS A 701 -12.65 20.41 -3.84
C HIS A 701 -14.18 20.55 -3.88
N VAL A 702 -14.74 21.45 -3.08
CA VAL A 702 -16.19 21.69 -3.03
C VAL A 702 -16.71 22.13 -4.40
N TYR A 703 -16.05 23.09 -5.03
CA TYR A 703 -16.44 23.60 -6.35
C TYR A 703 -16.49 22.48 -7.39
N LEU A 704 -15.41 21.69 -7.51
CA LEU A 704 -15.28 20.67 -8.53
C LEU A 704 -16.20 19.47 -8.27
N THR A 705 -16.41 19.07 -7.02
CA THR A 705 -17.38 18.02 -6.67
C THR A 705 -18.81 18.43 -7.06
N GLN A 706 -19.17 19.70 -6.83
CA GLN A 706 -20.46 20.25 -7.28
C GLN A 706 -20.58 20.25 -8.81
N ILE A 707 -19.59 20.81 -9.53
CA ILE A 707 -19.56 20.83 -10.99
C ILE A 707 -19.68 19.41 -11.55
N GLN A 708 -18.89 18.48 -11.05
CA GLN A 708 -18.87 17.10 -11.52
C GLN A 708 -20.22 16.40 -11.30
N THR A 709 -20.83 16.60 -10.13
CA THR A 709 -22.14 16.01 -9.80
C THR A 709 -23.22 16.60 -10.73
N LEU A 710 -23.33 17.93 -10.80
CA LEU A 710 -24.34 18.61 -11.61
C LEU A 710 -24.18 18.36 -13.11
N LYS A 711 -22.94 18.36 -13.65
CA LYS A 711 -22.67 17.99 -15.06
C LYS A 711 -23.06 16.55 -15.35
N THR A 712 -22.81 15.63 -14.42
CA THR A 712 -23.20 14.22 -14.58
C THR A 712 -24.73 14.10 -14.62
N LEU A 713 -25.44 14.81 -13.74
CA LEU A 713 -26.91 14.85 -13.73
C LEU A 713 -27.49 15.45 -15.02
N ASP A 714 -26.97 16.58 -15.51
CA ASP A 714 -27.47 17.22 -16.74
C ASP A 714 -27.32 16.30 -17.97
N ASN A 715 -26.28 15.46 -17.97
CA ASN A 715 -26.06 14.45 -19.00
C ASN A 715 -27.01 13.24 -18.92
N PHE A 716 -27.68 13.01 -17.80
CA PHE A 716 -28.65 11.92 -17.67
C PHE A 716 -29.97 12.25 -18.35
N LYS A 717 -30.13 11.77 -19.59
CA LYS A 717 -31.39 11.83 -20.36
C LYS A 717 -32.61 11.25 -19.63
N ARG A 718 -32.39 10.38 -18.63
CA ARG A 718 -33.43 9.69 -17.88
C ARG A 718 -34.11 10.56 -16.83
N ILE A 719 -33.45 11.60 -16.31
CA ILE A 719 -34.11 12.55 -15.42
C ILE A 719 -35.24 13.19 -16.24
N LYS A 720 -36.49 13.02 -15.82
CA LYS A 720 -37.67 13.53 -16.54
C LYS A 720 -38.35 14.68 -15.82
N ASP A 721 -38.17 14.79 -14.52
CA ASP A 721 -38.71 15.90 -13.73
C ASP A 721 -38.17 17.24 -14.28
N ASN A 722 -39.11 18.10 -14.67
CA ASN A 722 -38.81 19.42 -15.22
C ASN A 722 -38.27 20.36 -14.14
N GLU A 723 -38.72 20.20 -12.89
CA GLU A 723 -38.24 21.01 -11.80
C GLU A 723 -36.78 20.70 -11.49
N ALA A 724 -36.44 19.41 -11.28
CA ALA A 724 -35.06 18.97 -11.08
C ALA A 724 -34.15 19.42 -12.22
N LYS A 725 -34.56 19.28 -13.49
CA LYS A 725 -33.76 19.76 -14.65
C LYS A 725 -33.48 21.25 -14.60
N LYS A 726 -34.51 22.05 -14.29
CA LYS A 726 -34.35 23.50 -14.18
C LYS A 726 -33.39 23.84 -13.06
N LEU A 727 -33.54 23.19 -11.91
CA LEU A 727 -32.68 23.41 -10.73
C LEU A 727 -31.22 23.02 -10.99
N ILE A 728 -30.97 21.88 -11.64
CA ILE A 728 -29.62 21.45 -12.05
C ILE A 728 -28.97 22.52 -12.94
N LYS A 729 -29.67 22.99 -13.97
CA LYS A 729 -29.13 24.00 -14.89
C LYS A 729 -28.90 25.35 -14.23
N THR A 730 -29.83 25.79 -13.38
CA THR A 730 -29.68 27.04 -12.61
C THR A 730 -28.47 26.96 -11.69
N LYS A 731 -28.37 25.93 -10.83
CA LYS A 731 -27.24 25.74 -9.91
C LYS A 731 -25.91 25.62 -10.66
N LEU A 732 -25.87 24.92 -11.79
CA LEU A 732 -24.67 24.80 -12.63
C LEU A 732 -24.26 26.15 -13.24
N SER A 733 -25.23 26.97 -13.66
CA SER A 733 -24.99 28.32 -14.18
C SER A 733 -24.48 29.26 -13.08
N ASP A 734 -25.10 29.24 -11.91
CA ASP A 734 -24.73 30.07 -10.76
C ASP A 734 -23.30 29.75 -10.31
N LEU A 735 -22.96 28.46 -10.21
CA LEU A 735 -21.62 28.00 -9.84
C LEU A 735 -20.54 28.45 -10.83
N ARG A 736 -20.85 28.44 -12.14
CA ARG A 736 -19.92 28.95 -13.17
C ARG A 736 -19.74 30.45 -13.09
N TYR A 737 -20.79 31.21 -12.82
CA TYR A 737 -20.73 32.67 -12.71
C TYR A 737 -19.89 33.12 -11.50
N ASN A 738 -20.03 32.43 -10.37
CA ASN A 738 -19.37 32.82 -9.12
C ASN A 738 -17.92 32.33 -8.97
N CYS A 739 -17.40 31.55 -9.93
CA CYS A 739 -16.05 30.96 -9.83
C CYS A 739 -14.97 32.02 -9.59
N ASP A 740 -14.96 33.09 -10.40
CA ASP A 740 -13.90 34.10 -10.31
C ASP A 740 -13.98 34.90 -9.01
N ASP A 741 -15.19 35.17 -8.52
CA ASP A 741 -15.43 35.89 -7.27
C ASP A 741 -14.95 35.09 -6.05
N SER A 742 -15.24 33.79 -5.98
CA SER A 742 -14.80 32.93 -4.88
C SER A 742 -13.28 32.88 -4.75
N TYR A 743 -12.56 32.76 -5.88
CA TYR A 743 -11.08 32.76 -5.87
C TYR A 743 -10.52 34.15 -5.57
N ALA A 744 -11.17 35.23 -6.04
CA ALA A 744 -10.76 36.60 -5.71
C ALA A 744 -10.84 36.88 -4.20
N VAL A 745 -11.91 36.43 -3.54
CA VAL A 745 -12.05 36.52 -2.07
C VAL A 745 -10.92 35.78 -1.37
N TYR A 746 -10.63 34.54 -1.79
CA TYR A 746 -9.54 33.77 -1.19
C TYR A 746 -8.16 34.41 -1.41
N ILE A 747 -7.87 34.91 -2.62
CA ILE A 747 -6.61 35.63 -2.91
C ILE A 747 -6.47 36.91 -2.06
N SER A 748 -7.58 37.61 -1.81
CA SER A 748 -7.59 38.79 -0.92
C SER A 748 -7.24 38.41 0.53
N GLN A 749 -7.83 37.31 1.04
CA GLN A 749 -7.51 36.77 2.36
C GLN A 749 -6.04 36.34 2.47
N LEU A 750 -5.51 35.64 1.46
CA LEU A 750 -4.09 35.28 1.36
C LEU A 750 -3.19 36.52 1.39
N SER A 751 -3.55 37.57 0.64
CA SER A 751 -2.78 38.82 0.58
C SER A 751 -2.72 39.48 1.96
N SER A 752 -3.87 39.61 2.63
CA SER A 752 -3.96 40.15 4.00
C SER A 752 -3.14 39.33 5.01
N ALA A 753 -3.23 37.99 4.92
CA ALA A 753 -2.47 37.10 5.80
C ALA A 753 -0.95 37.21 5.55
N CYS A 754 -0.51 37.28 4.29
CA CYS A 754 0.90 37.51 3.92
C CYS A 754 1.42 38.86 4.44
N GLU A 755 0.66 39.95 4.29
CA GLU A 755 1.04 41.27 4.81
C GLU A 755 1.21 41.24 6.34
N SER A 756 0.36 40.47 7.03
CA SER A 756 0.44 40.33 8.49
C SER A 756 1.72 39.64 8.97
N LEU A 757 2.38 38.83 8.14
CA LEU A 757 3.67 38.18 8.47
C LEU A 757 4.82 39.18 8.60
N SER A 758 4.68 40.36 8.01
CA SER A 758 5.68 41.44 8.10
C SER A 758 5.55 42.25 9.39
N ARG A 759 4.66 41.87 10.30
CA ARG A 759 4.39 42.58 11.56
C ARG A 759 4.33 41.61 12.75
N GLY A 760 4.56 42.12 13.96
CA GLY A 760 4.41 41.38 15.21
C GLY A 760 5.33 40.16 15.36
N ASP A 761 4.86 39.16 16.11
CA ASP A 761 5.66 38.00 16.53
C ASP A 761 6.16 37.15 15.36
N SER A 762 5.38 37.04 14.28
CA SER A 762 5.76 36.29 13.08
C SER A 762 6.99 36.90 12.40
N HIS A 763 7.03 38.24 12.30
CA HIS A 763 8.19 38.94 11.75
C HIS A 763 9.40 38.83 12.67
N ALA A 764 9.20 38.94 13.98
CA ALA A 764 10.26 38.79 14.96
C ALA A 764 10.91 37.39 14.90
N LEU A 765 10.10 36.34 14.78
CA LEU A 765 10.58 34.96 14.62
C LEU A 765 11.36 34.76 13.31
N LEU A 766 10.82 35.23 12.18
CA LEU A 766 11.53 35.10 10.90
C LEU A 766 12.88 35.83 10.95
N LYS A 767 12.89 37.05 11.48
CA LYS A 767 14.11 37.85 11.62
C LYS A 767 15.13 37.20 12.55
N SER A 768 14.70 36.56 13.63
CA SER A 768 15.62 35.89 14.56
C SER A 768 16.32 34.67 13.95
N LEU A 769 15.78 34.12 12.86
CA LEU A 769 16.35 32.98 12.12
C LEU A 769 17.05 33.40 10.81
N ASP A 770 17.21 34.71 10.56
CA ASP A 770 17.67 35.30 9.29
C ASP A 770 16.81 34.95 8.07
N PHE A 771 15.51 34.74 8.28
CA PHE A 771 14.53 34.39 7.25
C PHE A 771 13.66 35.58 6.85
N THR A 772 13.15 35.54 5.62
CA THR A 772 12.22 36.55 5.10
C THR A 772 10.81 35.98 4.97
N PRO A 773 9.75 36.81 5.13
CA PRO A 773 8.39 36.39 4.82
C PRO A 773 8.27 35.83 3.39
N ILE A 774 7.34 34.90 3.20
CA ILE A 774 7.04 34.34 1.88
C ILE A 774 6.61 35.41 0.89
N LYS A 775 7.00 35.22 -0.37
CA LYS A 775 6.59 36.11 -1.47
C LYS A 775 5.16 35.76 -1.90
N LEU A 776 4.29 36.75 -2.01
CA LEU A 776 2.90 36.55 -2.43
C LEU A 776 2.76 36.15 -3.90
N GLU A 777 3.60 36.68 -4.79
CA GLU A 777 3.45 36.49 -6.24
C GLU A 777 3.48 35.02 -6.70
N PRO A 778 4.41 34.16 -6.26
CA PRO A 778 4.38 32.74 -6.61
C PRO A 778 3.11 32.02 -6.16
N ILE A 779 2.67 32.25 -4.91
CA ILE A 779 1.43 31.67 -4.36
C ILE A 779 0.23 32.11 -5.20
N LYS A 780 0.09 33.42 -5.41
CA LYS A 780 -1.00 34.02 -6.18
C LYS A 780 -1.04 33.48 -7.61
N SER A 781 0.12 33.41 -8.28
CA SER A 781 0.22 32.87 -9.64
C SER A 781 -0.20 31.39 -9.70
N SER A 782 0.19 30.60 -8.70
CA SER A 782 -0.20 29.19 -8.56
C SER A 782 -1.73 29.03 -8.44
N ILE A 783 -2.35 29.79 -7.53
CA ILE A 783 -3.81 29.78 -7.33
C ILE A 783 -4.55 30.26 -8.58
N GLN A 784 -4.06 31.31 -9.25
CA GLN A 784 -4.64 31.79 -10.50
C GLN A 784 -4.55 30.75 -11.63
N SER A 785 -3.49 29.94 -11.67
CA SER A 785 -3.37 28.83 -12.61
C SER A 785 -4.41 27.73 -12.34
N VAL A 786 -4.65 27.41 -11.06
CA VAL A 786 -5.71 26.49 -10.62
C VAL A 786 -7.08 27.04 -11.01
N GLN A 787 -7.38 28.30 -10.66
CA GLN A 787 -8.61 29.00 -11.01
C GLN A 787 -8.86 28.96 -12.53
N LYS A 788 -7.86 29.32 -13.34
CA LYS A 788 -7.98 29.32 -14.80
C LYS A 788 -8.30 27.93 -15.35
N THR A 789 -7.67 26.89 -14.79
CA THR A 789 -7.93 25.50 -15.18
C THR A 789 -9.38 25.12 -14.87
N ILE A 790 -9.83 25.42 -13.65
CA ILE A 790 -11.19 25.10 -13.19
C ILE A 790 -12.25 25.83 -14.00
N ARG A 791 -12.04 27.13 -14.27
CA ARG A 791 -12.96 27.95 -15.07
C ARG A 791 -13.14 27.44 -16.51
N ASN A 792 -12.14 26.74 -17.05
CA ASN A 792 -12.20 26.21 -18.42
C ASN A 792 -13.00 24.90 -18.55
N LEU A 793 -13.45 24.30 -17.44
CA LEU A 793 -14.24 23.04 -17.40
C LEU A 793 -15.75 23.26 -17.45
#